data_AF-A0A7C9BQX4-F1
#
_entry.id   AF-A0A7C9BQX4-F1
#
_cell.length_a   1.000
_cell.length_b   1.000
_cell.length_c   1.000
_cell.angle_alpha   90.00
_cell.angle_beta   90.00
_cell.angle_gamma   90.00
#
_symmetry.space_group_name_H-M   'P 1'
#
loop_
_entity.id
_entity.type
_entity.pdbx_description
1 polymer ?
#
loop_
_entity_poly.entity_id
_entity_poly.type
_entity_poly.pdbx_seq_one_letter_code
_entity_poly.pdbx_strand_id
1 'polypeptide(L)'
;MRWFGPNDPVSLMDLRQAGCSGVVSALHQIPVGEVWSVPAIEERIRLIETDNHRYNPLKWLVVESLPVHEHIKKGLPDRDQYIKKYKQSLMNLAVCGIKTVCYNFMPVLDWSRTALDYTLPEGQKTLRFVWEDFALFDLYILKRPNAAADYEPEIQESAFHKFQSMTPDELAKLTDTVLLGLPGSEEAFDLDVFQDLLDEYRNIGDQQLRENLYYFIKEVAPTASQLGINLCIHPDDPPRPLLGLPRVVSTENDLEQLMAASPVRANGITFCTGSLGVRADNGLVKIIERFGDRIHFVHLRTTRRESGTRNFHEAPHLNGDVDMYEVVKALVQEEQRRKDEDEVPTQLPMRPDHGFQMLDDLNKRTYPGYSGIGRLKALAELRGLEMGIKRSLQVILLVLGTCFGFSASADDGYRLWLKYDLIKNEAQRKQYAGAIKTIVSGPASPIMQSATAELQLGLQGLLGKSVAIQPTASGSAGNIILKIDPTEKLANDEGYHLYKKGSDFVIAAKTDKGVLYGSFAFLRHIQTGQPLGELAETTSPKIQLRMLNHWDNTNGSIERGYAGASLWKWFELPENLDPRYMDYARANASIGINSTVVNNVNASARFLTPEYLPKVQALANVFRPYGIKVFMSINFAAPRILGGLGTSDPLDPKVRQWWADKTKEIYAAIPDFGGFLVKANSEGQPGPQDYGRNHADGANMLAEALAPFGGVVIWRAFVYKADPNGDRFKTAYEEFKPLDGTFKPNAMVQVKNGPIDFQPREPFSPLFGAMPKTPLAMEFQITQEYLGFSTNFVYLAPLFKECLDSDTYIKGKGSTVAKVVDGTLHRYDKTAMAGVANTGSDRNWTGHTMSQANWYAFGRLAWDHTLSSEAIAQEWTKMTLTQEPKALATITDLLLNSRENYVNFTTPLGLHHIMGESLHFGPQPWLAKSARPDWTAVYYHRAAADGIGFDRTKTGSNALAQYAPEVQAQWGDPDTCPLPYLLWFHHVAWDKKLSTGRTLWDELCHRYYEGTQSVAQMQKDWATVKPEVDPELFADVAGRLAAQRREALWWRDACVLYFQEFSKMPIPAPYQKPERTLEEIKKITATYQLR
;
A
#
# COMPACT_ATOMS: atom_id res chain seq x y z
N MET A 1 -11.59 -28.96 2.75
CA MET A 1 -10.92 -29.83 3.77
C MET A 1 -11.70 -31.14 3.93
N ARG A 2 -11.05 -32.18 4.46
CA ARG A 2 -11.65 -33.47 4.81
C ARG A 2 -12.56 -33.36 6.05
N TRP A 3 -13.74 -33.99 6.01
CA TRP A 3 -14.64 -34.14 7.16
C TRP A 3 -15.20 -35.57 7.19
N PHE A 4 -14.99 -36.29 8.29
CA PHE A 4 -15.33 -37.71 8.42
C PHE A 4 -16.80 -37.97 8.78
N GLY A 5 -17.55 -36.93 9.16
CA GLY A 5 -18.98 -37.04 9.47
C GLY A 5 -19.31 -36.42 10.83
N PRO A 6 -20.53 -36.65 11.35
CA PRO A 6 -21.03 -36.00 12.57
C PRO A 6 -20.14 -36.17 13.81
N ASN A 7 -19.37 -37.26 13.88
CA ASN A 7 -18.49 -37.58 15.00
C ASN A 7 -17.07 -37.02 14.85
N ASP A 8 -16.78 -36.32 13.75
CA ASP A 8 -15.47 -35.69 13.54
C ASP A 8 -15.27 -34.59 14.60
N PRO A 9 -14.17 -34.63 15.40
CA PRO A 9 -13.89 -33.60 16.39
C PRO A 9 -13.66 -32.22 15.78
N VAL A 10 -13.36 -32.15 14.47
CA VAL A 10 -13.34 -30.90 13.72
C VAL A 10 -14.72 -30.66 13.11
N SER A 11 -15.40 -29.62 13.58
CA SER A 11 -16.76 -29.30 13.17
C SER A 11 -16.81 -28.69 11.76
N LEU A 12 -18.00 -28.73 11.15
CA LEU A 12 -18.25 -28.00 9.89
C LEU A 12 -18.04 -26.49 10.04
N MET A 13 -18.27 -25.94 11.24
CA MET A 13 -18.00 -24.53 11.53
C MET A 13 -16.50 -24.22 11.52
N ASP A 14 -15.66 -25.11 12.05
CA ASP A 14 -14.20 -24.96 11.99
C ASP A 14 -13.72 -24.92 10.54
N LEU A 15 -14.30 -25.75 9.66
CA LEU A 15 -14.03 -25.72 8.22
C LEU A 15 -14.44 -24.38 7.59
N ARG A 16 -15.59 -23.79 7.97
CA ARG A 16 -16.01 -22.45 7.51
C ARG A 16 -15.05 -21.37 7.97
N GLN A 17 -14.64 -21.41 9.24
CA GLN A 17 -13.70 -20.43 9.81
C GLN A 17 -12.31 -20.55 9.20
N ALA A 18 -11.91 -21.74 8.75
CA ALA A 18 -10.72 -21.94 7.93
C ALA A 18 -10.87 -21.44 6.47
N GLY A 19 -12.01 -20.84 6.14
CA GLY A 19 -12.31 -20.29 4.82
C GLY A 19 -12.53 -21.35 3.75
N CYS A 20 -12.88 -22.59 4.10
CA CYS A 20 -13.23 -23.59 3.09
C CYS A 20 -14.52 -23.20 2.36
N SER A 21 -14.58 -23.46 1.06
CA SER A 21 -15.81 -23.43 0.24
C SER A 21 -16.32 -24.84 -0.10
N GLY A 22 -15.47 -25.86 0.07
CA GLY A 22 -15.74 -27.24 -0.26
C GLY A 22 -15.29 -28.24 0.79
N VAL A 23 -16.12 -29.25 1.00
CA VAL A 23 -15.90 -30.37 1.92
C VAL A 23 -15.63 -31.63 1.10
N VAL A 24 -14.63 -32.39 1.56
CA VAL A 24 -14.31 -33.73 1.08
C VAL A 24 -14.83 -34.71 2.13
N SER A 25 -15.74 -35.61 1.75
CA SER A 25 -16.42 -36.51 2.71
C SER A 25 -16.82 -37.85 2.07
N ALA A 26 -17.40 -38.76 2.85
CA ALA A 26 -17.92 -40.06 2.40
C ALA A 26 -19.04 -40.56 3.33
N LEU A 27 -19.76 -41.60 2.92
CA LEU A 27 -20.79 -42.25 3.73
C LEU A 27 -20.22 -43.48 4.46
N HIS A 28 -19.43 -43.25 5.49
CA HIS A 28 -18.76 -44.30 6.28
C HIS A 28 -19.71 -45.29 6.95
N GLN A 29 -20.97 -44.91 7.15
CA GLN A 29 -21.99 -45.78 7.73
C GLN A 29 -22.52 -46.84 6.75
N ILE A 30 -22.19 -46.74 5.46
CA ILE A 30 -22.63 -47.71 4.44
C ILE A 30 -21.52 -48.76 4.23
N PRO A 31 -21.82 -50.06 4.40
CA PRO A 31 -20.86 -51.12 4.18
C PRO A 31 -20.22 -51.09 2.78
N VAL A 32 -18.95 -51.48 2.69
CA VAL A 32 -18.21 -51.54 1.43
C VAL A 32 -18.92 -52.48 0.45
N GLY A 33 -19.08 -52.03 -0.79
CA GLY A 33 -19.77 -52.79 -1.83
C GLY A 33 -21.29 -52.64 -1.86
N GLU A 34 -21.91 -51.96 -0.88
CA GLU A 34 -23.33 -51.61 -0.94
C GLU A 34 -23.61 -50.32 -1.73
N VAL A 35 -24.84 -50.23 -2.26
CA VAL A 35 -25.27 -49.07 -3.04
C VAL A 35 -25.52 -47.88 -2.12
N TRP A 36 -24.89 -46.74 -2.41
CA TRP A 36 -25.17 -45.47 -1.74
C TRP A 36 -26.51 -44.93 -2.25
N SER A 37 -27.53 -44.95 -1.40
CA SER A 37 -28.88 -44.49 -1.77
C SER A 37 -28.95 -42.96 -1.87
N VAL A 38 -29.81 -42.45 -2.76
CA VAL A 38 -30.07 -41.01 -2.89
C VAL A 38 -30.42 -40.35 -1.54
N PRO A 39 -31.32 -40.91 -0.71
CA PRO A 39 -31.63 -40.32 0.59
C PRO A 39 -30.42 -40.16 1.52
N ALA A 40 -29.51 -41.14 1.55
CA ALA A 40 -28.31 -41.08 2.40
C ALA A 40 -27.31 -40.02 1.88
N ILE A 41 -27.20 -39.86 0.56
CA ILE A 41 -26.36 -38.83 -0.05
C ILE A 41 -26.95 -37.44 0.26
N GLU A 42 -28.25 -37.24 0.05
CA GLU A 42 -28.92 -35.98 0.34
C GLU A 42 -28.90 -35.61 1.82
N GLU A 43 -28.98 -36.60 2.72
CA GLU A 43 -28.82 -36.38 4.16
C GLU A 43 -27.44 -35.79 4.49
N ARG A 44 -26.38 -36.37 3.91
CA ARG A 44 -25.02 -35.86 4.08
C ARG A 44 -24.85 -34.47 3.45
N ILE A 45 -25.45 -34.20 2.29
CA ILE A 45 -25.48 -32.86 1.67
C ILE A 45 -26.15 -31.87 2.63
N ARG A 46 -27.37 -32.16 3.09
CA ARG A 46 -28.11 -31.30 4.04
C ARG A 46 -27.27 -30.99 5.28
N LEU A 47 -26.60 -31.99 5.83
CA LEU A 47 -25.76 -31.81 7.01
C LEU A 47 -24.57 -30.88 6.72
N ILE A 48 -23.79 -31.15 5.66
CA ILE A 48 -22.63 -30.32 5.27
C ILE A 48 -23.05 -28.88 4.96
N GLU A 49 -24.19 -28.71 4.30
CA GLU A 49 -24.69 -27.42 3.83
C GLU A 49 -25.55 -26.68 4.87
N THR A 50 -25.66 -27.24 6.08
CA THR A 50 -26.37 -26.60 7.21
C THR A 50 -25.83 -25.20 7.44
N ASP A 51 -26.74 -24.24 7.62
CA ASP A 51 -26.44 -22.81 7.83
C ASP A 51 -25.78 -22.06 6.66
N ASN A 52 -25.81 -22.60 5.43
CA ASN A 52 -25.37 -21.85 4.23
C ASN A 52 -26.14 -20.54 3.99
N HIS A 53 -27.36 -20.40 4.55
CA HIS A 53 -28.14 -19.15 4.50
C HIS A 53 -27.61 -18.07 5.45
N ARG A 54 -26.79 -18.44 6.43
CA ARG A 54 -26.29 -17.56 7.50
C ARG A 54 -24.79 -17.29 7.38
N TYR A 55 -24.00 -18.24 6.87
CA TYR A 55 -22.54 -18.16 6.80
C TYR A 55 -22.01 -18.45 5.39
N ASN A 56 -20.70 -18.21 5.16
CA ASN A 56 -20.02 -18.48 3.89
C ASN A 56 -20.31 -19.91 3.39
N PRO A 57 -20.89 -20.11 2.18
CA PRO A 57 -21.37 -21.42 1.75
C PRO A 57 -20.29 -22.51 1.74
N LEU A 58 -20.66 -23.69 2.27
CA LEU A 58 -19.92 -24.94 2.13
C LEU A 58 -20.72 -25.86 1.24
N LYS A 59 -20.04 -26.62 0.39
CA LYS A 59 -20.64 -27.67 -0.43
C LYS A 59 -19.89 -28.97 -0.28
N TRP A 60 -20.58 -30.10 -0.40
CA TRP A 60 -19.90 -31.38 -0.57
C TRP A 60 -19.37 -31.47 -2.01
N LEU A 61 -18.06 -31.28 -2.20
CA LEU A 61 -17.46 -31.19 -3.54
C LEU A 61 -16.84 -32.50 -4.01
N VAL A 62 -16.26 -33.28 -3.10
CA VAL A 62 -15.53 -34.51 -3.44
C VAL A 62 -15.96 -35.64 -2.52
N VAL A 63 -16.26 -36.79 -3.11
CA VAL A 63 -16.37 -38.07 -2.39
C VAL A 63 -14.99 -38.67 -2.23
N GLU A 64 -14.55 -38.97 -1.01
CA GLU A 64 -13.28 -39.66 -0.77
C GLU A 64 -13.41 -40.68 0.37
N SER A 65 -13.11 -41.96 0.21
CA SER A 65 -13.30 -42.66 -1.05
C SER A 65 -14.77 -43.07 -1.22
N LEU A 66 -15.17 -43.33 -2.46
CA LEU A 66 -16.19 -44.35 -2.70
C LEU A 66 -15.44 -45.69 -2.74
N PRO A 67 -15.56 -46.55 -1.70
CA PRO A 67 -14.67 -47.68 -1.53
C PRO A 67 -14.88 -48.75 -2.60
N VAL A 68 -13.78 -49.33 -3.10
CA VAL A 68 -13.79 -50.44 -4.07
C VAL A 68 -13.76 -51.76 -3.31
N HIS A 69 -14.72 -52.64 -3.60
CA HIS A 69 -14.84 -53.93 -2.91
C HIS A 69 -13.66 -54.87 -3.20
N GLU A 70 -13.21 -55.63 -2.20
CA GLU A 70 -12.05 -56.54 -2.32
C GLU A 70 -12.21 -57.60 -3.42
N HIS A 71 -13.43 -58.06 -3.72
CA HIS A 71 -13.66 -59.00 -4.84
C HIS A 71 -13.27 -58.40 -6.20
N ILE A 72 -13.39 -57.08 -6.35
CA ILE A 72 -12.94 -56.36 -7.55
C ILE A 72 -11.41 -56.34 -7.59
N LYS A 73 -10.77 -55.96 -6.48
CA LYS A 73 -9.29 -55.92 -6.37
C LYS A 73 -8.66 -57.29 -6.61
N LYS A 74 -9.30 -58.35 -6.10
CA LYS A 74 -8.86 -59.75 -6.24
C LYS A 74 -9.25 -60.41 -7.57
N GLY A 75 -10.17 -59.83 -8.34
CA GLY A 75 -10.63 -60.42 -9.60
C GLY A 75 -11.51 -61.67 -9.45
N LEU A 76 -12.25 -61.79 -8.34
CA LEU A 76 -13.12 -62.94 -8.05
C LEU A 76 -14.37 -62.98 -8.95
N PRO A 77 -15.06 -64.13 -9.11
CA PRO A 77 -16.20 -64.28 -10.01
C PRO A 77 -17.34 -63.26 -9.79
N ASP A 78 -17.58 -62.84 -8.56
CA ASP A 78 -18.65 -61.88 -8.22
C ASP A 78 -18.28 -60.40 -8.49
N ARG A 79 -17.07 -60.11 -8.98
CA ARG A 79 -16.59 -58.74 -9.18
C ARG A 79 -17.54 -57.88 -10.02
N ASP A 80 -18.21 -58.48 -11.02
CA ASP A 80 -19.11 -57.77 -11.92
C ASP A 80 -20.38 -57.30 -11.22
N GLN A 81 -20.86 -58.05 -10.22
CA GLN A 81 -21.99 -57.63 -9.37
C GLN A 81 -21.62 -56.40 -8.54
N TYR A 82 -20.42 -56.38 -7.95
CA TYR A 82 -19.94 -55.22 -7.19
C TYR A 82 -19.65 -54.03 -8.10
N ILE A 83 -19.13 -54.23 -9.30
CA ILE A 83 -18.98 -53.17 -10.32
C ILE A 83 -20.34 -52.58 -10.67
N LYS A 84 -21.39 -53.41 -10.81
CA LYS A 84 -22.76 -52.92 -11.05
C LYS A 84 -23.27 -52.07 -9.88
N LYS A 85 -23.06 -52.50 -8.63
CA LYS A 85 -23.41 -51.70 -7.45
C LYS A 85 -22.62 -50.39 -7.39
N TYR A 86 -21.33 -50.41 -7.72
CA TYR A 86 -20.48 -49.23 -7.79
C TYR A 86 -21.00 -48.22 -8.84
N LYS A 87 -21.32 -48.68 -10.05
CA LYS A 87 -21.96 -47.87 -11.10
C LYS A 87 -23.28 -47.26 -10.62
N GLN A 88 -24.11 -48.01 -9.87
CA GLN A 88 -25.34 -47.48 -9.30
C GLN A 88 -25.09 -46.38 -8.27
N SER A 89 -24.10 -46.53 -7.40
CA SER A 89 -23.69 -45.46 -6.46
C SER A 89 -23.23 -44.21 -7.20
N LEU A 90 -22.48 -44.34 -8.30
CA LEU A 90 -22.10 -43.21 -9.15
C LEU A 90 -23.31 -42.51 -9.77
N MET A 91 -24.30 -43.26 -10.27
CA MET A 91 -25.54 -42.69 -10.81
C MET A 91 -26.27 -41.88 -9.73
N ASN A 92 -26.37 -42.42 -8.51
CA ASN A 92 -27.04 -41.73 -7.40
C ASN A 92 -26.28 -40.47 -6.97
N LEU A 93 -24.94 -40.52 -6.92
CA LEU A 93 -24.10 -39.36 -6.65
C LEU A 93 -24.25 -38.26 -7.72
N ALA A 94 -24.30 -38.64 -8.99
CA ALA A 94 -24.51 -37.71 -10.10
C ALA A 94 -25.89 -37.02 -10.02
N VAL A 95 -26.95 -37.77 -9.71
CA VAL A 95 -28.30 -37.23 -9.50
C VAL A 95 -28.31 -36.20 -8.37
N CYS A 96 -27.54 -36.44 -7.30
CA CYS A 96 -27.38 -35.51 -6.19
C CYS A 96 -26.40 -34.34 -6.47
N GLY A 97 -25.83 -34.25 -7.68
CA GLY A 97 -24.97 -33.15 -8.10
C GLY A 97 -23.49 -33.28 -7.74
N ILE A 98 -23.04 -34.44 -7.25
CA ILE A 98 -21.62 -34.72 -6.98
C ILE A 98 -20.90 -35.08 -8.28
N LYS A 99 -19.77 -34.41 -8.54
CA LYS A 99 -19.03 -34.52 -9.81
C LYS A 99 -17.62 -35.09 -9.70
N THR A 100 -17.07 -35.24 -8.49
CA THR A 100 -15.70 -35.75 -8.29
C THR A 100 -15.72 -36.86 -7.26
N VAL A 101 -15.19 -38.03 -7.64
CA VAL A 101 -15.16 -39.23 -6.81
C VAL A 101 -13.74 -39.78 -6.76
N CYS A 102 -13.12 -39.67 -5.59
CA CYS A 102 -11.85 -40.30 -5.28
C CYS A 102 -12.08 -41.76 -4.88
N TYR A 103 -11.20 -42.67 -5.31
CA TYR A 103 -11.20 -44.06 -4.89
C TYR A 103 -9.78 -44.57 -4.68
N ASN A 104 -9.62 -45.65 -3.92
CA ASN A 104 -8.36 -46.36 -3.76
C ASN A 104 -8.48 -47.77 -4.34
N PHE A 105 -7.35 -48.33 -4.74
CA PHE A 105 -7.24 -49.73 -5.20
C PHE A 105 -6.13 -50.48 -4.45
N MET A 106 -5.69 -49.91 -3.33
CA MET A 106 -4.66 -50.47 -2.48
C MET A 106 -5.17 -51.77 -1.83
N PRO A 107 -4.40 -52.87 -1.88
CA PRO A 107 -4.82 -54.12 -1.27
C PRO A 107 -4.66 -54.03 0.25
N VAL A 108 -5.70 -54.43 0.98
CA VAL A 108 -5.74 -54.52 2.45
C VAL A 108 -5.51 -53.19 3.18
N LEU A 109 -4.35 -52.54 3.06
CA LEU A 109 -3.99 -51.29 3.74
C LEU A 109 -4.06 -50.07 2.80
N ASP A 110 -4.99 -49.15 3.10
CA ASP A 110 -5.19 -47.89 2.38
C ASP A 110 -4.09 -46.86 2.67
N TRP A 111 -3.43 -46.95 3.82
CA TRP A 111 -2.23 -46.17 4.13
C TRP A 111 -1.40 -46.85 5.24
N SER A 112 -0.14 -46.47 5.43
CA SER A 112 0.69 -47.03 6.52
C SER A 112 1.65 -46.02 7.14
N ARG A 113 1.71 -45.99 8.48
CA ARG A 113 2.69 -45.26 9.31
C ARG A 113 3.13 -46.18 10.46
N THR A 114 4.22 -45.82 11.14
CA THR A 114 4.72 -46.55 12.32
C THR A 114 4.69 -45.71 13.59
N ALA A 115 4.49 -44.39 13.46
CA ALA A 115 4.19 -43.50 14.57
C ALA A 115 3.16 -42.44 14.16
N LEU A 116 2.14 -42.23 15.01
CA LEU A 116 1.07 -41.25 14.80
C LEU A 116 1.30 -39.93 15.54
N ASP A 117 2.26 -39.90 16.46
CA ASP A 117 2.52 -38.80 17.39
C ASP A 117 4.01 -38.42 17.46
N TYR A 118 4.74 -38.60 16.36
CA TYR A 118 6.16 -38.25 16.28
C TYR A 118 6.35 -36.75 16.55
N THR A 119 7.12 -36.42 17.59
CA THR A 119 7.30 -35.04 18.03
C THR A 119 8.51 -34.42 17.33
N LEU A 120 8.27 -33.32 16.61
CA LEU A 120 9.30 -32.51 15.98
C LEU A 120 10.03 -31.64 17.04
N PRO A 121 11.26 -31.14 16.74
CA PRO A 121 12.01 -30.29 17.66
C PRO A 121 11.24 -29.06 18.17
N GLU A 122 10.28 -28.57 17.38
CA GLU A 122 9.42 -27.42 17.69
C GLU A 122 8.24 -27.78 18.61
N GLY A 123 8.10 -29.04 19.03
CA GLY A 123 7.05 -29.51 19.94
C GLY A 123 5.72 -29.88 19.27
N GLN A 124 5.65 -29.80 17.94
CA GLN A 124 4.50 -30.22 17.14
C GLN A 124 4.53 -31.74 16.94
N LYS A 125 3.36 -32.39 16.82
CA LYS A 125 3.28 -33.83 16.52
C LYS A 125 2.86 -34.08 15.08
N THR A 126 3.48 -35.07 14.45
CA THR A 126 3.29 -35.45 13.05
C THR A 126 3.28 -36.96 12.86
N LEU A 127 2.88 -37.43 11.67
CA LEU A 127 2.94 -38.84 11.30
C LEU A 127 4.35 -39.18 10.78
N ARG A 128 4.84 -40.39 11.12
CA ARG A 128 6.14 -40.89 10.68
C ARG A 128 6.05 -42.36 10.27
N PHE A 129 6.84 -42.72 9.26
CA PHE A 129 7.04 -44.08 8.80
C PHE A 129 8.52 -44.43 8.93
N VAL A 130 8.81 -45.51 9.65
CA VAL A 130 10.15 -46.05 9.86
C VAL A 130 10.20 -47.46 9.28
N TRP A 131 11.10 -47.72 8.33
CA TRP A 131 11.18 -48.99 7.63
C TRP A 131 11.56 -50.15 8.55
N GLU A 132 12.47 -49.90 9.49
CA GLU A 132 12.86 -50.85 10.52
C GLU A 132 11.69 -51.26 11.42
N ASP A 133 10.86 -50.30 11.87
CA ASP A 133 9.69 -50.59 12.71
C ASP A 133 8.66 -51.42 11.93
N PHE A 134 8.48 -51.12 10.65
CA PHE A 134 7.57 -51.87 9.79
C PHE A 134 8.09 -53.31 9.54
N ALA A 135 9.40 -53.47 9.36
CA ALA A 135 10.05 -54.80 9.24
C ALA A 135 9.93 -55.60 10.54
N LEU A 136 10.12 -54.94 11.69
CA LEU A 136 9.96 -55.54 13.01
C LEU A 136 8.54 -56.07 13.20
N PHE A 137 7.54 -55.26 12.85
CA PHE A 137 6.14 -55.68 12.89
C PHE A 137 5.92 -56.93 12.04
N ASP A 138 6.35 -56.93 10.78
CA ASP A 138 6.11 -58.04 9.86
C ASP A 138 6.84 -59.33 10.26
N LEU A 139 8.11 -59.22 10.65
CA LEU A 139 8.98 -60.36 10.98
C LEU A 139 8.69 -60.98 12.35
N TYR A 140 8.40 -60.16 13.36
CA TYR A 140 8.43 -60.61 14.77
C TYR A 140 7.08 -60.46 15.50
N ILE A 141 6.21 -59.53 15.07
CA ILE A 141 4.87 -59.36 15.62
C ILE A 141 3.87 -60.20 14.82
N LEU A 142 3.67 -59.86 13.55
CA LEU A 142 2.78 -60.58 12.63
C LEU A 142 3.34 -61.95 12.25
N LYS A 143 4.67 -62.05 12.09
CA LYS A 143 5.39 -63.26 11.68
C LYS A 143 4.87 -63.83 10.35
N ARG A 144 4.67 -62.95 9.38
CA ARG A 144 4.12 -63.33 8.08
C ARG A 144 5.01 -64.37 7.40
N PRO A 145 4.44 -65.43 6.80
CA PRO A 145 5.22 -66.43 6.07
C PRO A 145 6.11 -65.80 4.99
N ASN A 146 7.40 -66.17 4.98
CA ASN A 146 8.42 -65.67 4.05
C ASN A 146 8.72 -64.16 4.10
N ALA A 147 8.33 -63.44 5.16
CA ALA A 147 8.56 -61.99 5.28
C ALA A 147 10.03 -61.58 5.14
N ALA A 148 10.99 -62.41 5.56
CA ALA A 148 12.42 -62.12 5.45
C ALA A 148 12.89 -61.86 4.02
N ALA A 149 12.18 -62.35 2.99
CA ALA A 149 12.53 -62.08 1.60
C ALA A 149 12.30 -60.62 1.16
N ASP A 150 11.47 -59.88 1.90
CA ASP A 150 11.06 -58.51 1.56
C ASP A 150 11.93 -57.42 2.22
N TYR A 151 12.89 -57.82 3.07
CA TYR A 151 13.75 -56.91 3.84
C TYR A 151 15.23 -57.21 3.65
N GLU A 152 16.06 -56.16 3.60
CA GLU A 152 17.51 -56.27 3.53
C GLU A 152 18.09 -56.96 4.78
N PRO A 153 19.17 -57.78 4.68
CA PRO A 153 19.76 -58.48 5.82
C PRO A 153 20.08 -57.58 7.01
N GLU A 154 20.60 -56.37 6.74
CA GLU A 154 20.95 -55.39 7.77
C GLU A 154 19.70 -54.86 8.51
N ILE A 155 18.58 -54.72 7.79
CA ILE A 155 17.30 -54.31 8.39
C ILE A 155 16.70 -55.45 9.23
N GLN A 156 16.84 -56.70 8.80
CA GLN A 156 16.38 -57.86 9.58
C GLN A 156 17.12 -57.96 10.93
N GLU A 157 18.45 -57.77 10.91
CA GLU A 157 19.30 -57.78 12.11
C GLU A 157 18.96 -56.62 13.05
N SER A 158 18.85 -55.40 12.50
CA SER A 158 18.51 -54.21 13.29
C SER A 158 17.10 -54.30 13.90
N ALA A 159 16.12 -54.77 13.13
CA ALA A 159 14.76 -55.00 13.60
C ALA A 159 14.71 -56.07 14.72
N PHE A 160 15.53 -57.12 14.64
CA PHE A 160 15.63 -58.13 15.70
C PHE A 160 16.15 -57.53 17.02
N HIS A 161 17.26 -56.78 16.95
CA HIS A 161 17.82 -56.14 18.12
C HIS A 161 16.86 -55.13 18.75
N LYS A 162 16.16 -54.36 17.93
CA LYS A 162 15.13 -53.43 18.41
C LYS A 162 13.97 -54.15 19.07
N PHE A 163 13.45 -55.22 18.46
CA PHE A 163 12.38 -56.05 19.02
C PHE A 163 12.73 -56.57 20.43
N GLN A 164 13.97 -57.04 20.63
CA GLN A 164 14.44 -57.51 21.93
C GLN A 164 14.48 -56.42 23.01
N SER A 165 14.56 -55.14 22.60
CA SER A 165 14.63 -54.00 23.51
C SER A 165 13.28 -53.31 23.77
N MET A 166 12.27 -53.56 22.93
CA MET A 166 10.94 -52.94 23.05
C MET A 166 10.12 -53.55 24.18
N THR A 167 9.41 -52.70 24.90
CA THR A 167 8.44 -53.10 25.92
C THR A 167 7.14 -53.63 25.28
N PRO A 168 6.35 -54.43 26.02
CA PRO A 168 5.03 -54.88 25.53
C PRO A 168 4.11 -53.73 25.08
N ASP A 169 4.13 -52.60 25.78
CA ASP A 169 3.32 -51.43 25.45
C ASP A 169 3.76 -50.77 24.13
N GLU A 170 5.06 -50.70 23.88
CA GLU A 170 5.59 -50.17 22.61
C GLU A 170 5.27 -51.10 21.43
N LEU A 171 5.34 -52.43 21.65
CA LEU A 171 4.93 -53.41 20.64
C LEU A 171 3.43 -53.32 20.34
N ALA A 172 2.59 -53.17 21.37
CA ALA A 172 1.15 -52.96 21.21
C ALA A 172 0.85 -51.66 20.44
N LYS A 173 1.50 -50.55 20.82
CA LYS A 173 1.32 -49.26 20.13
C LYS A 173 1.71 -49.33 18.64
N LEU A 174 2.81 -50.02 18.32
CA LEU A 174 3.23 -50.23 16.94
C LEU A 174 2.22 -51.10 16.17
N THR A 175 1.73 -52.17 16.80
CA THR A 175 0.69 -53.05 16.24
C THR A 175 -0.56 -52.26 15.89
N ASP A 176 -1.11 -51.51 16.84
CA ASP A 176 -2.30 -50.67 16.65
C ASP A 176 -2.08 -49.64 15.54
N THR A 177 -0.90 -49.04 15.47
CA THR A 177 -0.57 -48.02 14.47
C THR A 177 -0.52 -48.59 13.06
N VAL A 178 0.08 -49.78 12.87
CA VAL A 178 0.18 -50.43 11.55
C VAL A 178 -1.20 -50.92 11.09
N LEU A 179 -2.01 -51.46 12.00
CA LEU A 179 -3.35 -51.98 11.68
C LEU A 179 -4.41 -50.89 11.43
N LEU A 180 -4.16 -49.64 11.85
CA LEU A 180 -5.07 -48.51 11.60
C LEU A 180 -5.26 -48.18 10.10
N GLY A 181 -4.39 -48.70 9.23
CA GLY A 181 -4.46 -48.50 7.78
C GLY A 181 -5.59 -49.24 7.07
N LEU A 182 -6.42 -50.02 7.79
CA LEU A 182 -7.46 -50.86 7.21
C LEU A 182 -8.72 -50.04 6.78
N PRO A 183 -9.34 -50.32 5.62
CA PRO A 183 -10.48 -49.57 5.12
C PRO A 183 -11.69 -49.67 6.05
N GLY A 184 -12.08 -48.54 6.66
CA GLY A 184 -13.40 -48.37 7.27
C GLY A 184 -13.64 -49.02 8.64
N SER A 185 -12.61 -49.35 9.42
CA SER A 185 -12.78 -49.71 10.84
C SER A 185 -12.24 -48.62 11.79
N GLU A 186 -12.93 -48.41 12.91
CA GLU A 186 -12.39 -47.68 14.07
C GLU A 186 -11.84 -48.65 15.15
N GLU A 187 -11.83 -49.95 14.86
CA GLU A 187 -11.38 -51.02 15.76
C GLU A 187 -10.11 -51.69 15.22
N ALA A 188 -9.12 -51.87 16.11
CA ALA A 188 -7.90 -52.60 15.82
C ALA A 188 -8.24 -54.07 15.53
N PHE A 189 -7.79 -54.57 14.37
CA PHE A 189 -8.04 -55.95 13.96
C PHE A 189 -7.19 -56.93 14.78
N ASP A 190 -7.69 -58.16 14.91
CA ASP A 190 -6.86 -59.28 15.34
C ASP A 190 -5.79 -59.57 14.27
N LEU A 191 -4.57 -59.90 14.70
CA LEU A 191 -3.45 -60.23 13.81
C LEU A 191 -3.78 -61.44 12.93
N ASP A 192 -4.56 -62.41 13.43
CA ASP A 192 -4.95 -63.59 12.67
C ASP A 192 -5.88 -63.22 11.50
N VAL A 193 -6.86 -62.35 11.75
CA VAL A 193 -7.76 -61.84 10.71
C VAL A 193 -7.00 -61.00 9.68
N PHE A 194 -6.03 -60.22 10.14
CA PHE A 194 -5.17 -59.45 9.24
C PHE A 194 -4.32 -60.36 8.36
N GLN A 195 -3.73 -61.42 8.92
CA GLN A 195 -2.97 -62.42 8.17
C GLN A 195 -3.86 -63.16 7.15
N ASP A 196 -5.10 -63.51 7.51
CA ASP A 196 -6.07 -64.12 6.59
C ASP A 196 -6.33 -63.21 5.38
N LEU A 197 -6.49 -61.90 5.59
CA LEU A 197 -6.66 -60.93 4.49
C LEU A 197 -5.43 -60.86 3.58
N LEU A 198 -4.22 -60.95 4.13
CA LEU A 198 -2.98 -61.01 3.33
C LEU A 198 -2.91 -62.31 2.52
N ASP A 199 -3.33 -63.42 3.12
CA ASP A 199 -3.32 -64.74 2.49
C ASP A 199 -4.24 -64.82 1.28
N GLU A 200 -5.35 -64.07 1.26
CA GLU A 200 -6.23 -63.96 0.10
C GLU A 200 -5.53 -63.34 -1.14
N TYR A 201 -4.43 -62.60 -0.94
CA TYR A 201 -3.64 -61.99 -2.02
C TYR A 201 -2.40 -62.79 -2.42
N ARG A 202 -2.13 -63.96 -1.80
CA ARG A 202 -0.88 -64.72 -2.02
C ARG A 202 -0.56 -65.08 -3.48
N ASN A 203 -1.58 -65.21 -4.32
CA ASN A 203 -1.45 -65.55 -5.75
C ASN A 203 -1.66 -64.33 -6.67
N ILE A 204 -1.76 -63.13 -6.11
CA ILE A 204 -2.06 -61.88 -6.84
C ILE A 204 -0.84 -60.97 -6.76
N GLY A 205 0.08 -61.16 -7.71
CA GLY A 205 1.23 -60.29 -7.88
C GLY A 205 0.89 -58.96 -8.57
N ASP A 206 1.90 -58.12 -8.79
CA ASP A 206 1.81 -56.80 -9.42
C ASP A 206 1.03 -56.84 -10.76
N GLN A 207 1.38 -57.76 -11.66
CA GLN A 207 0.71 -57.90 -12.95
C GLN A 207 -0.78 -58.20 -12.78
N GLN A 208 -1.15 -59.17 -11.93
CA GLN A 208 -2.54 -59.55 -11.78
C GLN A 208 -3.37 -58.43 -11.14
N LEU A 209 -2.81 -57.70 -10.17
CA LEU A 209 -3.49 -56.58 -9.55
C LEU A 209 -3.71 -55.43 -10.54
N ARG A 210 -2.74 -55.14 -11.42
CA ARG A 210 -2.89 -54.17 -12.52
C ARG A 210 -3.98 -54.57 -13.48
N GLU A 211 -4.01 -55.84 -13.90
CA GLU A 211 -5.06 -56.37 -14.78
C GLU A 211 -6.45 -56.20 -14.15
N ASN A 212 -6.58 -56.45 -12.84
CA ASN A 212 -7.84 -56.26 -12.11
C ASN A 212 -8.23 -54.78 -12.02
N LEU A 213 -7.28 -53.87 -11.74
CA LEU A 213 -7.50 -52.43 -11.77
C LEU A 213 -7.94 -51.94 -13.15
N TYR A 214 -7.28 -52.42 -14.21
CA TYR A 214 -7.59 -52.08 -15.59
C TYR A 214 -8.96 -52.62 -16.01
N TYR A 215 -9.33 -53.80 -15.56
CA TYR A 215 -10.67 -54.34 -15.75
C TYR A 215 -11.72 -53.44 -15.10
N PHE A 216 -11.53 -53.08 -13.83
CA PHE A 216 -12.42 -52.18 -13.10
C PHE A 216 -12.60 -50.83 -13.80
N ILE A 217 -11.50 -50.18 -14.20
CA ILE A 217 -11.58 -48.83 -14.76
C ILE A 217 -12.14 -48.81 -16.19
N LYS A 218 -11.91 -49.86 -16.99
CA LYS A 218 -12.55 -50.05 -18.30
C LYS A 218 -14.06 -50.16 -18.18
N GLU A 219 -14.54 -50.79 -17.12
CA GLU A 219 -15.97 -50.92 -16.85
C GLU A 219 -16.59 -49.62 -16.34
N VAL A 220 -15.95 -48.94 -15.39
CA VAL A 220 -16.57 -47.85 -14.62
C VAL A 220 -16.34 -46.47 -15.25
N ALA A 221 -15.16 -46.20 -15.82
CA ALA A 221 -14.85 -44.86 -16.33
C ALA A 221 -15.77 -44.37 -17.47
N PRO A 222 -16.21 -45.21 -18.44
CA PRO A 222 -17.19 -44.77 -19.43
C PRO A 222 -18.53 -44.38 -18.81
N THR A 223 -18.97 -45.10 -17.77
CA THR A 223 -20.20 -44.78 -17.03
C THR A 223 -20.04 -43.45 -16.30
N ALA A 224 -18.92 -43.24 -15.61
CA ALA A 224 -18.63 -41.97 -14.94
C ALA A 224 -18.59 -40.79 -15.94
N SER A 225 -17.98 -40.98 -17.11
CA SER A 225 -17.96 -39.99 -18.18
C SER A 225 -19.36 -39.60 -18.66
N GLN A 226 -20.27 -40.57 -18.84
CA GLN A 226 -21.67 -40.31 -19.21
C GLN A 226 -22.43 -39.53 -18.14
N LEU A 227 -22.10 -39.76 -16.87
CA LEU A 227 -22.71 -39.09 -15.72
C LEU A 227 -22.09 -37.72 -15.42
N GLY A 228 -21.02 -37.33 -16.12
CA GLY A 228 -20.26 -36.12 -15.81
C GLY A 228 -19.48 -36.21 -14.48
N ILE A 229 -19.17 -37.43 -14.03
CA ILE A 229 -18.33 -37.69 -12.88
C ILE A 229 -16.88 -37.88 -13.32
N ASN A 230 -15.98 -37.18 -12.64
CA ASN A 230 -14.55 -37.35 -12.72
C ASN A 230 -14.09 -38.34 -11.63
N LEU A 231 -13.68 -39.54 -12.03
CA LEU A 231 -13.06 -40.51 -11.13
C LEU A 231 -11.59 -40.16 -10.95
N CYS A 232 -11.09 -40.25 -9.73
CA CYS A 232 -9.70 -40.00 -9.43
C CYS A 232 -9.13 -41.06 -8.49
N ILE A 233 -8.12 -41.79 -8.94
CA ILE A 233 -7.47 -42.79 -8.09
C ILE A 233 -6.45 -42.11 -7.16
N HIS A 234 -6.46 -42.49 -5.89
CA HIS A 234 -5.40 -42.12 -4.96
C HIS A 234 -4.15 -42.98 -5.20
N PRO A 235 -2.93 -42.39 -5.29
CA PRO A 235 -1.69 -43.14 -5.40
C PRO A 235 -1.39 -43.93 -4.13
N ASP A 236 -0.48 -44.89 -4.23
CA ASP A 236 -0.11 -45.73 -3.08
C ASP A 236 0.57 -44.92 -1.95
N ASP A 237 0.21 -45.17 -0.68
CA ASP A 237 0.76 -44.47 0.50
C ASP A 237 1.25 -45.44 1.59
N PRO A 238 2.55 -45.73 1.72
CA PRO A 238 3.65 -45.27 0.87
C PRO A 238 3.70 -45.98 -0.50
N PRO A 239 4.36 -45.36 -1.50
CA PRO A 239 4.46 -45.88 -2.88
C PRO A 239 5.54 -46.97 -3.03
N ARG A 240 5.36 -48.07 -2.31
CA ARG A 240 6.23 -49.26 -2.35
C ARG A 240 5.50 -50.50 -1.82
N PRO A 241 5.83 -51.72 -2.29
CA PRO A 241 5.27 -52.95 -1.75
C PRO A 241 5.40 -53.03 -0.23
N LEU A 242 4.35 -53.53 0.43
CA LEU A 242 4.29 -53.71 1.88
C LEU A 242 3.67 -55.06 2.18
N LEU A 243 4.24 -55.82 3.12
CA LEU A 243 3.69 -57.11 3.57
C LEU A 243 3.48 -58.12 2.42
N GLY A 244 4.36 -58.11 1.40
CA GLY A 244 4.23 -58.92 0.20
C GLY A 244 3.15 -58.47 -0.79
N LEU A 245 2.41 -57.41 -0.47
CA LEU A 245 1.36 -56.87 -1.34
C LEU A 245 1.92 -55.89 -2.37
N PRO A 246 1.50 -55.98 -3.65
CA PRO A 246 1.93 -55.03 -4.67
C PRO A 246 1.29 -53.65 -4.50
N ARG A 247 2.01 -52.61 -4.94
CA ARG A 247 1.57 -51.21 -5.02
C ARG A 247 1.66 -50.77 -6.48
N VAL A 248 0.51 -50.57 -7.13
CA VAL A 248 0.38 -50.48 -8.60
C VAL A 248 0.13 -49.07 -9.13
N VAL A 249 0.16 -48.05 -8.28
CA VAL A 249 -0.01 -46.62 -8.56
C VAL A 249 1.02 -45.81 -7.78
N SER A 250 2.31 -46.12 -7.99
CA SER A 250 3.43 -45.59 -7.20
C SER A 250 4.35 -44.65 -7.99
N THR A 251 4.35 -44.75 -9.31
CA THR A 251 5.27 -44.05 -10.23
C THR A 251 4.53 -43.35 -11.37
N GLU A 252 5.21 -42.46 -12.08
CA GLU A 252 4.68 -41.86 -13.32
C GLU A 252 4.27 -42.92 -14.37
N ASN A 253 5.07 -43.97 -14.54
CA ASN A 253 4.80 -45.05 -15.49
C ASN A 253 3.53 -45.84 -15.13
N ASP A 254 3.24 -45.99 -13.83
CA ASP A 254 2.00 -46.61 -13.39
C ASP A 254 0.77 -45.79 -13.79
N LEU A 255 0.86 -44.45 -13.61
CA LEU A 255 -0.18 -43.52 -14.02
C LEU A 255 -0.37 -43.54 -15.53
N GLU A 256 0.72 -43.55 -16.30
CA GLU A 256 0.67 -43.66 -17.76
C GLU A 256 -0.11 -44.89 -18.22
N GLN A 257 0.25 -46.07 -17.70
CA GLN A 257 -0.40 -47.33 -18.07
C GLN A 257 -1.87 -47.35 -17.66
N LEU A 258 -2.21 -46.78 -16.49
CA LEU A 258 -3.60 -46.67 -16.05
C LEU A 258 -4.42 -45.73 -16.94
N MET A 259 -3.86 -44.59 -17.35
CA MET A 259 -4.53 -43.67 -18.27
C MET A 259 -4.73 -44.32 -19.65
N ALA A 260 -3.78 -45.13 -20.11
CA ALA A 260 -3.87 -45.89 -21.35
C ALA A 260 -4.91 -47.03 -21.28
N ALA A 261 -5.09 -47.66 -20.11
CA ALA A 261 -6.07 -48.73 -19.92
C ALA A 261 -7.51 -48.29 -20.18
N SER A 262 -7.84 -47.02 -19.92
CA SER A 262 -9.11 -46.40 -20.30
C SER A 262 -8.88 -44.93 -20.66
N PRO A 263 -8.87 -44.58 -21.96
CA PRO A 263 -8.45 -43.26 -22.42
C PRO A 263 -9.49 -42.15 -22.18
N VAL A 264 -10.67 -42.47 -21.65
CA VAL A 264 -11.68 -41.45 -21.31
C VAL A 264 -11.18 -40.54 -20.20
N ARG A 265 -11.41 -39.23 -20.32
CA ARG A 265 -10.94 -38.23 -19.35
C ARG A 265 -11.43 -38.48 -17.93
N ALA A 266 -12.62 -39.07 -17.78
CA ALA A 266 -13.18 -39.43 -16.48
C ALA A 266 -12.31 -40.43 -15.69
N ASN A 267 -11.43 -41.19 -16.34
CA ASN A 267 -10.36 -41.94 -15.68
C ASN A 267 -9.21 -40.99 -15.35
N GLY A 268 -9.14 -40.53 -14.11
CA GLY A 268 -8.13 -39.55 -13.70
C GLY A 268 -7.47 -39.84 -12.35
N ILE A 269 -6.81 -38.81 -11.83
CA ILE A 269 -5.79 -38.91 -10.79
C ILE A 269 -6.16 -38.01 -9.61
N THR A 270 -6.05 -38.56 -8.40
CA THR A 270 -5.95 -37.76 -7.17
C THR A 270 -4.47 -37.48 -6.95
N PHE A 271 -4.03 -36.28 -7.27
CA PHE A 271 -2.62 -35.93 -7.21
C PHE A 271 -2.20 -35.65 -5.76
N CYS A 272 -1.71 -36.67 -5.07
CA CYS A 272 -1.20 -36.56 -3.70
C CYS A 272 0.31 -36.40 -3.67
N THR A 273 0.75 -35.17 -3.37
CA THR A 273 2.17 -34.79 -3.36
C THR A 273 2.95 -35.54 -2.29
N GLY A 274 2.33 -35.86 -1.14
CA GLY A 274 2.99 -36.58 -0.06
C GLY A 274 3.03 -38.09 -0.23
N SER A 275 2.23 -38.67 -1.12
CA SER A 275 2.35 -40.09 -1.47
C SER A 275 3.41 -40.24 -2.56
N LEU A 276 3.20 -39.59 -3.72
CA LEU A 276 4.13 -39.66 -4.85
C LEU A 276 5.51 -39.08 -4.49
N GLY A 277 5.57 -38.06 -3.63
CA GLY A 277 6.80 -37.36 -3.23
C GLY A 277 7.66 -38.09 -2.20
N VAL A 278 7.18 -39.20 -1.61
CA VAL A 278 8.05 -40.08 -0.79
C VAL A 278 9.13 -40.75 -1.64
N ARG A 279 8.92 -40.81 -2.95
CA ARG A 279 9.88 -41.27 -3.95
C ARG A 279 10.66 -40.09 -4.52
N ALA A 280 11.98 -40.11 -4.35
CA ALA A 280 12.84 -39.07 -4.91
C ALA A 280 12.96 -39.16 -6.45
N ASP A 281 12.66 -40.33 -7.03
CA ASP A 281 12.66 -40.57 -8.48
C ASP A 281 11.37 -40.12 -9.18
N ASN A 282 10.32 -39.74 -8.43
CA ASN A 282 9.12 -39.15 -9.02
C ASN A 282 9.29 -37.64 -9.22
N GLY A 283 9.30 -37.20 -10.48
CA GLY A 283 9.30 -35.79 -10.84
C GLY A 283 7.88 -35.20 -10.77
N LEU A 284 7.41 -34.81 -9.59
CA LEU A 284 6.01 -34.38 -9.37
C LEU A 284 5.51 -33.31 -10.36
N VAL A 285 6.33 -32.30 -10.66
CA VAL A 285 5.99 -31.25 -11.64
C VAL A 285 5.79 -31.83 -13.03
N LYS A 286 6.65 -32.76 -13.47
CA LYS A 286 6.53 -33.43 -14.78
C LYS A 286 5.27 -34.28 -14.86
N ILE A 287 4.90 -34.94 -13.76
CA ILE A 287 3.65 -35.72 -13.69
C ILE A 287 2.44 -34.78 -13.87
N ILE A 288 2.45 -33.58 -13.26
CA ILE A 288 1.41 -32.57 -13.46
C ILE A 288 1.38 -32.07 -14.91
N GLU A 289 2.53 -31.73 -15.49
CA GLU A 289 2.62 -31.26 -16.87
C GLU A 289 2.11 -32.31 -17.87
N ARG A 290 2.38 -33.60 -17.61
CA ARG A 290 2.01 -34.71 -18.49
C ARG A 290 0.55 -35.13 -18.37
N PHE A 291 0.02 -35.12 -17.15
CA PHE A 291 -1.31 -35.66 -16.85
C PHE A 291 -2.27 -34.59 -16.32
N GLY A 292 -1.98 -33.31 -16.54
CA GLY A 292 -2.73 -32.18 -16.03
C GLY A 292 -4.22 -32.30 -16.31
N ASP A 293 -4.61 -32.66 -17.53
CA ASP A 293 -6.00 -32.86 -17.98
C ASP A 293 -6.72 -34.03 -17.29
N ARG A 294 -5.94 -34.96 -16.70
CA ARG A 294 -6.40 -36.15 -15.98
C ARG A 294 -6.37 -35.96 -14.46
N ILE A 295 -5.80 -34.89 -13.92
CA ILE A 295 -5.88 -34.60 -12.48
C ILE A 295 -7.27 -34.03 -12.16
N HIS A 296 -8.02 -34.69 -11.26
CA HIS A 296 -9.37 -34.24 -10.90
C HIS A 296 -9.51 -33.85 -9.43
N PHE A 297 -8.51 -34.16 -8.62
CA PHE A 297 -8.46 -33.83 -7.21
C PHE A 297 -7.01 -33.75 -6.74
N VAL A 298 -6.70 -32.85 -5.80
CA VAL A 298 -5.32 -32.61 -5.35
C VAL A 298 -5.23 -32.70 -3.84
N HIS A 299 -4.24 -33.45 -3.33
CA HIS A 299 -3.81 -33.37 -1.94
C HIS A 299 -2.45 -32.68 -1.89
N LEU A 300 -2.40 -31.53 -1.24
CA LEU A 300 -1.17 -30.77 -1.05
C LEU A 300 -0.68 -30.99 0.38
N ARG A 301 0.33 -31.84 0.50
CA ARG A 301 1.12 -32.10 1.71
C ARG A 301 2.56 -32.38 1.33
N THR A 302 3.51 -32.30 2.26
CA THR A 302 4.89 -32.68 1.98
C THR A 302 5.44 -33.57 3.08
N THR A 303 6.32 -34.48 2.68
CA THR A 303 7.10 -35.32 3.59
C THR A 303 8.54 -34.85 3.63
N ARG A 304 9.28 -35.28 4.65
CA ARG A 304 10.74 -35.20 4.71
C ARG A 304 11.29 -36.63 4.84
N ARG A 305 12.09 -37.05 3.87
CA ARG A 305 12.82 -38.33 3.87
C ARG A 305 14.04 -38.20 4.77
N GLU A 306 14.32 -39.25 5.52
CA GLU A 306 15.51 -39.31 6.37
C GLU A 306 16.66 -39.91 5.58
N SER A 307 17.70 -39.11 5.37
CA SER A 307 18.85 -39.44 4.51
C SER A 307 19.43 -40.82 4.80
N GLY A 308 19.68 -41.59 3.73
CA GLY A 308 20.28 -42.92 3.83
C GLY A 308 19.34 -44.01 4.35
N THR A 309 18.06 -43.70 4.60
CA THR A 309 17.06 -44.66 5.06
C THR A 309 15.82 -44.66 4.16
N ARG A 310 14.91 -45.59 4.43
CA ARG A 310 13.58 -45.66 3.81
C ARG A 310 12.51 -44.90 4.61
N ASN A 311 12.91 -44.19 5.67
CA ASN A 311 12.02 -43.51 6.60
C ASN A 311 11.60 -42.13 6.07
N PHE A 312 10.43 -41.68 6.52
CA PHE A 312 9.97 -40.32 6.27
C PHE A 312 8.94 -39.88 7.32
N HIS A 313 8.76 -38.58 7.49
CA HIS A 313 7.69 -38.00 8.30
C HIS A 313 6.99 -36.86 7.55
N GLU A 314 5.76 -36.53 7.94
CA GLU A 314 5.10 -35.33 7.38
C GLU A 314 5.83 -34.08 7.87
N ALA A 315 6.01 -33.13 6.96
CA ALA A 315 6.80 -31.92 7.15
C ALA A 315 5.93 -30.66 6.96
N PRO A 316 6.39 -29.46 7.39
CA PRO A 316 5.67 -28.23 7.13
C PRO A 316 5.43 -28.04 5.63
N HIS A 317 4.25 -27.58 5.23
CA HIS A 317 3.78 -27.64 3.83
C HIS A 317 4.69 -26.90 2.83
N LEU A 318 5.40 -25.86 3.30
CA LEU A 318 6.35 -25.08 2.49
C LEU A 318 7.82 -25.46 2.73
N ASN A 319 8.10 -26.41 3.63
CA ASN A 319 9.46 -26.78 4.04
C ASN A 319 9.62 -28.30 4.22
N GLY A 320 9.40 -29.04 3.14
CA GLY A 320 9.68 -30.48 3.05
C GLY A 320 10.48 -30.82 1.80
N ASP A 321 10.42 -32.08 1.37
CA ASP A 321 11.13 -32.53 0.17
C ASP A 321 10.41 -32.21 -1.15
N VAL A 322 9.12 -31.85 -1.09
CA VAL A 322 8.37 -31.40 -2.24
C VAL A 322 8.57 -29.91 -2.41
N ASP A 323 9.01 -29.49 -3.60
CA ASP A 323 8.99 -28.08 -4.00
C ASP A 323 7.52 -27.64 -4.22
N MET A 324 6.90 -27.20 -3.13
CA MET A 324 5.50 -26.82 -3.14
C MET A 324 5.24 -25.61 -4.04
N TYR A 325 6.24 -24.72 -4.24
CA TYR A 325 6.11 -23.59 -5.14
C TYR A 325 5.95 -24.08 -6.59
N GLU A 326 6.85 -24.92 -7.08
CA GLU A 326 6.76 -25.41 -8.46
C GLU A 326 5.54 -26.32 -8.68
N VAL A 327 5.15 -27.11 -7.68
CA VAL A 327 3.92 -27.93 -7.75
C VAL A 327 2.66 -27.06 -7.85
N VAL A 328 2.49 -26.09 -6.96
CA VAL A 328 1.31 -25.20 -6.99
C VAL A 328 1.31 -24.38 -8.27
N LYS A 329 2.48 -23.95 -8.75
CA LYS A 329 2.61 -23.22 -10.02
C LYS A 329 2.18 -24.05 -11.22
N ALA A 330 2.62 -25.31 -11.32
CA ALA A 330 2.19 -26.21 -12.39
C ALA A 330 0.67 -26.45 -12.36
N LEU A 331 0.08 -26.64 -11.17
CA LEU A 331 -1.38 -26.80 -11.01
C LEU A 331 -2.15 -25.52 -11.41
N VAL A 332 -1.66 -24.34 -11.02
CA VAL A 332 -2.25 -23.05 -11.41
C VAL A 332 -2.17 -22.84 -12.93
N GLN A 333 -1.06 -23.23 -13.56
CA GLN A 333 -0.90 -23.18 -15.01
C GLN A 333 -1.87 -24.13 -15.71
N GLU A 334 -2.10 -25.33 -15.16
CA GLU A 334 -3.11 -26.26 -15.67
C GLU A 334 -4.55 -25.72 -15.51
N GLU A 335 -4.91 -25.12 -14.37
CA GLU A 335 -6.21 -24.45 -14.22
C GLU A 335 -6.39 -23.31 -15.24
N GLN A 336 -5.32 -22.55 -15.51
CA GLN A 336 -5.32 -21.48 -16.49
C GLN A 336 -5.48 -22.03 -17.92
N ARG A 337 -4.74 -23.09 -18.28
CA ARG A 337 -4.89 -23.79 -19.57
C ARG A 337 -6.33 -24.27 -19.77
N ARG A 338 -6.91 -24.96 -18.77
CA ARG A 338 -8.31 -25.41 -18.81
C ARG A 338 -9.27 -24.26 -19.01
N LYS A 339 -9.04 -23.12 -18.34
CA LYS A 339 -9.86 -21.93 -18.50
C LYS A 339 -9.73 -21.33 -19.91
N ASP A 340 -8.53 -21.27 -20.47
CA ASP A 340 -8.28 -20.72 -21.80
C ASP A 340 -8.84 -21.62 -22.91
N GLU A 341 -8.96 -22.92 -22.66
CA GLU A 341 -9.57 -23.91 -23.55
C GLU A 341 -11.06 -24.18 -23.25
N ASP A 342 -11.69 -23.42 -22.34
CA ASP A 342 -13.08 -23.59 -21.88
C ASP A 342 -13.41 -25.03 -21.38
N GLU A 343 -12.40 -25.75 -20.86
CA GLU A 343 -12.58 -27.08 -20.28
C GLU A 343 -13.26 -27.02 -18.91
N VAL A 344 -14.28 -27.87 -18.70
CA VAL A 344 -14.99 -27.96 -17.41
C VAL A 344 -14.61 -29.27 -16.68
N PRO A 345 -14.29 -29.23 -15.37
CA PRO A 345 -14.15 -28.04 -14.53
C PRO A 345 -12.80 -27.32 -14.76
N THR A 346 -12.84 -25.99 -14.73
CA THR A 346 -11.64 -25.13 -14.85
C THR A 346 -10.80 -25.10 -13.57
N GLN A 347 -11.41 -25.39 -12.42
CA GLN A 347 -10.76 -25.39 -11.11
C GLN A 347 -10.60 -26.81 -10.57
N LEU A 348 -9.47 -27.07 -9.94
CA LEU A 348 -9.17 -28.33 -9.28
C LEU A 348 -9.56 -28.24 -7.81
N PRO A 349 -10.43 -29.14 -7.30
CA PRO A 349 -10.60 -29.23 -5.87
C PRO A 349 -9.28 -29.64 -5.22
N MET A 350 -8.88 -28.93 -4.17
CA MET A 350 -7.70 -29.29 -3.37
C MET A 350 -8.08 -29.48 -1.90
N ARG A 351 -7.26 -30.23 -1.16
CA ARG A 351 -7.23 -30.18 0.30
C ARG A 351 -5.79 -30.12 0.81
N PRO A 352 -5.51 -29.39 1.92
CA PRO A 352 -4.31 -29.69 2.69
C PRO A 352 -4.48 -31.10 3.24
N ASP A 353 -3.38 -31.84 3.31
CA ASP A 353 -3.42 -33.19 3.84
C ASP A 353 -2.39 -33.38 4.93
N HIS A 354 -2.69 -34.22 5.91
CA HIS A 354 -1.79 -34.56 7.02
C HIS A 354 -1.19 -33.34 7.76
N GLY A 355 -2.06 -32.53 8.35
CA GLY A 355 -1.67 -31.38 9.19
C GLY A 355 -1.13 -31.80 10.56
N PHE A 356 -0.23 -30.99 11.12
CA PHE A 356 0.37 -31.25 12.43
C PHE A 356 -0.62 -31.08 13.58
N GLN A 357 -0.50 -31.88 14.63
CA GLN A 357 -1.10 -31.52 15.90
C GLN A 357 -0.22 -30.46 16.57
N MET A 358 -0.81 -29.31 16.86
CA MET A 358 -0.13 -28.16 17.42
C MET A 358 -1.10 -27.28 18.20
N LEU A 359 -0.59 -26.44 19.11
CA LEU A 359 -1.40 -25.55 19.94
C LEU A 359 -2.51 -26.37 20.63
N ASP A 360 -3.76 -25.90 20.57
CA ASP A 360 -4.91 -26.53 21.21
C ASP A 360 -5.23 -27.93 20.64
N ASP A 361 -4.76 -28.26 19.43
CA ASP A 361 -4.92 -29.63 18.88
C ASP A 361 -4.16 -30.67 19.72
N LEU A 362 -3.08 -30.28 20.41
CA LEU A 362 -2.28 -31.19 21.26
C LEU A 362 -3.08 -31.72 22.47
N ASN A 363 -4.12 -30.99 22.87
CA ASN A 363 -4.98 -31.34 24.00
C ASN A 363 -6.32 -31.98 23.55
N LYS A 364 -6.49 -32.22 22.25
CA LYS A 364 -7.72 -32.78 21.65
C LYS A 364 -7.45 -34.15 21.04
N ARG A 365 -8.45 -35.03 21.12
CA ARG A 365 -8.46 -36.24 20.27
C ARG A 365 -8.75 -35.79 18.84
N THR A 366 -7.84 -36.10 17.93
CA THR A 366 -8.00 -35.81 16.49
C THR A 366 -7.74 -37.09 15.70
N TYR A 367 -8.36 -37.21 14.51
CA TYR A 367 -7.95 -38.24 13.57
C TYR A 367 -6.47 -37.99 13.18
N PRO A 368 -5.61 -39.02 13.13
CA PRO A 368 -4.20 -38.85 12.82
C PRO A 368 -3.97 -38.11 11.50
N GLY A 369 -3.20 -37.02 11.52
CA GLY A 369 -2.99 -36.14 10.35
C GLY A 369 -4.15 -35.19 10.01
N TYR A 370 -5.25 -35.20 10.76
CA TYR A 370 -6.47 -34.43 10.47
C TYR A 370 -6.84 -33.44 11.57
N SER A 371 -5.83 -32.88 12.23
CA SER A 371 -5.99 -31.82 13.22
C SER A 371 -6.65 -30.55 12.63
N GLY A 372 -7.36 -29.77 13.45
CA GLY A 372 -8.08 -28.58 12.99
C GLY A 372 -7.14 -27.42 12.69
N ILE A 373 -6.28 -27.08 13.65
CA ILE A 373 -5.33 -25.96 13.57
C ILE A 373 -4.20 -26.28 12.59
N GLY A 374 -3.69 -27.51 12.60
CA GLY A 374 -2.65 -27.92 11.64
C GLY A 374 -3.09 -27.76 10.19
N ARG A 375 -4.31 -28.16 9.86
CA ARG A 375 -4.88 -28.01 8.51
C ARG A 375 -5.28 -26.56 8.18
N LEU A 376 -5.66 -25.77 9.18
CA LEU A 376 -5.87 -24.32 9.02
C LEU A 376 -4.57 -23.62 8.61
N LYS A 377 -3.45 -23.90 9.32
CA LYS A 377 -2.12 -23.36 8.99
C LYS A 377 -1.72 -23.74 7.57
N ALA A 378 -1.86 -25.02 7.22
CA ALA A 378 -1.58 -25.51 5.88
C ALA A 378 -2.38 -24.79 4.79
N LEU A 379 -3.69 -24.59 4.98
CA LEU A 379 -4.52 -23.82 4.04
C LEU A 379 -4.03 -22.39 3.87
N ALA A 380 -3.69 -21.72 4.96
CA ALA A 380 -3.23 -20.34 4.93
C ALA A 380 -1.93 -20.22 4.11
N GLU A 381 -0.98 -21.14 4.33
CA GLU A 381 0.29 -21.21 3.59
C GLU A 381 0.06 -21.48 2.10
N LEU A 382 -0.73 -22.51 1.76
CA LEU A 382 -0.98 -22.91 0.37
C LEU A 382 -1.76 -21.83 -0.41
N ARG A 383 -2.76 -21.19 0.19
CA ARG A 383 -3.54 -20.12 -0.46
C ARG A 383 -2.71 -18.84 -0.64
N GLY A 384 -1.85 -18.51 0.33
CA GLY A 384 -0.92 -17.40 0.21
C GLY A 384 0.06 -17.63 -0.94
N LEU A 385 0.61 -18.83 -1.04
CA LEU A 385 1.49 -19.26 -2.13
C LEU A 385 0.79 -19.21 -3.49
N GLU A 386 -0.39 -19.82 -3.61
CA GLU A 386 -1.21 -19.83 -4.82
C GLU A 386 -1.54 -18.40 -5.28
N MET A 387 -1.95 -17.52 -4.37
CA MET A 387 -2.24 -16.12 -4.67
C MET A 387 -1.01 -15.38 -5.19
N GLY A 388 0.16 -15.58 -4.56
CA GLY A 388 1.43 -15.01 -5.00
C GLY A 388 1.79 -15.45 -6.42
N ILE A 389 1.66 -16.74 -6.71
CA ILE A 389 1.93 -17.32 -8.04
C ILE A 389 0.95 -16.77 -9.08
N LYS A 390 -0.36 -16.79 -8.81
CA LYS A 390 -1.39 -16.27 -9.74
C LYS A 390 -1.12 -14.81 -10.13
N ARG A 391 -0.77 -13.95 -9.15
CA ARG A 391 -0.41 -12.56 -9.42
C ARG A 391 0.91 -12.41 -10.18
N SER A 392 1.90 -13.24 -9.87
CA SER A 392 3.23 -13.17 -10.52
C SER A 392 3.18 -13.63 -11.98
N LEU A 393 2.40 -14.67 -12.29
CA LEU A 393 2.19 -15.14 -13.67
C LEU A 393 1.45 -14.10 -14.52
N GLN A 394 0.47 -13.38 -13.95
CA GLN A 394 -0.19 -12.26 -14.63
C GLN A 394 0.81 -11.13 -14.96
N VAL A 395 1.75 -10.84 -14.06
CA VAL A 395 2.81 -9.85 -14.28
C VAL A 395 3.79 -10.32 -15.38
N ILE A 396 4.17 -11.60 -15.40
CA ILE A 396 5.11 -12.16 -16.41
C ILE A 396 4.48 -12.21 -17.81
N LEU A 397 3.21 -12.57 -17.94
CA LEU A 397 2.47 -12.49 -19.21
C LEU A 397 2.32 -11.05 -19.69
N LEU A 398 2.15 -10.09 -18.76
CA LEU A 398 2.22 -8.66 -19.06
C LEU A 398 3.61 -8.28 -19.59
N VAL A 399 4.69 -8.76 -18.96
CA VAL A 399 6.07 -8.46 -19.32
C VAL A 399 6.48 -9.07 -20.67
N LEU A 400 6.11 -10.33 -20.95
CA LEU A 400 6.39 -10.98 -22.25
C LEU A 400 5.54 -10.41 -23.40
N GLY A 401 4.29 -10.00 -23.12
CA GLY A 401 3.47 -9.25 -24.07
C GLY A 401 4.07 -7.87 -24.41
N THR A 402 4.73 -7.22 -23.44
CA THR A 402 5.43 -5.94 -23.66
C THR A 402 6.80 -6.06 -24.33
N CYS A 403 7.39 -7.26 -24.43
CA CYS A 403 8.67 -7.44 -25.13
C CYS A 403 8.53 -7.59 -26.66
N PHE A 404 7.34 -7.94 -27.18
CA PHE A 404 7.11 -8.12 -28.62
C PHE A 404 5.99 -7.24 -29.23
N GLY A 405 5.20 -6.55 -28.41
CA GLY A 405 4.29 -5.49 -28.87
C GLY A 405 4.88 -4.12 -28.54
N PHE A 406 4.94 -3.22 -29.52
CA PHE A 406 5.35 -1.83 -29.35
C PHE A 406 4.81 -1.20 -28.05
N SER A 407 5.72 -0.62 -27.27
CA SER A 407 5.50 0.01 -25.97
C SER A 407 4.30 0.95 -25.92
N ALA A 408 3.32 0.59 -25.11
CA ALA A 408 2.42 1.53 -24.45
C ALA A 408 2.20 1.04 -23.01
N SER A 409 3.18 1.29 -22.12
CA SER A 409 2.88 1.27 -20.69
C SER A 409 1.96 2.45 -20.41
N ALA A 410 0.76 2.19 -19.89
CA ALA A 410 -0.12 3.24 -19.39
C ALA A 410 0.59 4.05 -18.30
N ASP A 411 0.31 5.35 -18.24
CA ASP A 411 0.92 6.24 -17.26
C ASP A 411 0.23 6.13 -15.88
N ASP A 412 0.85 5.38 -14.97
CA ASP A 412 0.38 5.17 -13.59
C ASP A 412 0.70 6.35 -12.64
N GLY A 413 1.29 7.43 -13.15
CA GLY A 413 1.64 8.63 -12.39
C GLY A 413 2.89 8.52 -11.51
N TYR A 414 3.58 7.36 -11.48
CA TYR A 414 4.77 7.17 -10.65
C TYR A 414 5.94 8.06 -11.04
N ARG A 415 6.09 8.37 -12.33
CA ARG A 415 7.22 9.18 -12.83
C ARG A 415 7.00 10.68 -12.62
N LEU A 416 5.84 11.09 -12.08
CA LEU A 416 5.48 12.48 -11.86
C LEU A 416 5.71 13.31 -13.14
N TRP A 417 6.39 14.44 -13.04
CA TRP A 417 6.80 15.29 -14.17
C TRP A 417 8.13 14.85 -14.81
N LEU A 418 8.86 13.87 -14.25
CA LEU A 418 10.13 13.37 -14.79
C LEU A 418 9.90 12.14 -15.70
N LYS A 419 8.91 12.24 -16.60
CA LYS A 419 8.48 11.12 -17.45
C LYS A 419 9.56 10.69 -18.44
N TYR A 420 10.25 11.66 -19.04
CA TYR A 420 11.25 11.43 -20.09
C TYR A 420 10.73 10.53 -21.23
N ASP A 421 9.43 10.64 -21.54
CA ASP A 421 8.87 9.91 -22.68
C ASP A 421 9.49 10.39 -23.98
N LEU A 422 9.58 9.48 -24.96
CA LEU A 422 10.09 9.80 -26.29
C LEU A 422 9.31 10.98 -26.88
N ILE A 423 10.02 12.02 -27.30
CA ILE A 423 9.40 13.20 -27.92
C ILE A 423 8.63 12.76 -29.17
N LYS A 424 7.31 13.00 -29.16
CA LYS A 424 6.37 12.59 -30.21
C LYS A 424 6.61 13.37 -31.52
N ASN A 425 6.97 14.65 -31.43
CA ASN A 425 7.32 15.46 -32.61
C ASN A 425 8.68 15.02 -33.17
N GLU A 426 8.67 14.27 -34.28
CA GLU A 426 9.88 13.69 -34.86
C GLU A 426 10.89 14.75 -35.34
N ALA A 427 10.43 15.85 -35.93
CA ALA A 427 11.31 16.93 -36.41
C ALA A 427 12.07 17.58 -35.25
N GLN A 428 11.36 17.89 -34.17
CA GLN A 428 11.95 18.43 -32.95
C GLN A 428 12.90 17.43 -32.29
N ARG A 429 12.51 16.15 -32.20
CA ARG A 429 13.37 15.08 -31.67
C ARG A 429 14.66 14.95 -32.47
N LYS A 430 14.59 14.95 -33.81
CA LYS A 430 15.76 14.91 -34.69
C LYS A 430 16.64 16.15 -34.52
N GLN A 431 16.06 17.33 -34.33
CA GLN A 431 16.81 18.55 -34.05
C GLN A 431 17.61 18.44 -32.74
N TYR A 432 16.97 18.02 -31.64
CA TYR A 432 17.68 17.82 -30.36
C TYR A 432 18.73 16.72 -30.43
N ALA A 433 18.41 15.57 -31.01
CA ALA A 433 19.36 14.47 -31.20
C ALA A 433 20.53 14.84 -32.14
N GLY A 434 20.29 15.74 -33.08
CA GLY A 434 21.30 16.34 -33.95
C GLY A 434 22.26 17.25 -33.18
N ALA A 435 21.73 18.06 -32.26
CA ALA A 435 22.48 19.04 -31.49
C ALA A 435 23.24 18.45 -30.28
N ILE A 436 22.74 17.38 -29.66
CA ILE A 436 23.30 16.79 -28.44
C ILE A 436 24.05 15.49 -28.78
N LYS A 437 25.35 15.44 -28.45
CA LYS A 437 26.24 14.30 -28.75
C LYS A 437 26.81 13.62 -27.53
N THR A 438 27.26 14.39 -26.54
CA THR A 438 28.07 13.91 -25.41
C THR A 438 27.76 14.71 -24.15
N ILE A 439 27.87 14.08 -22.99
CA ILE A 439 27.86 14.74 -21.67
C ILE A 439 29.29 14.77 -21.17
N VAL A 440 29.81 15.96 -20.88
CA VAL A 440 31.16 16.19 -20.37
C VAL A 440 31.06 16.53 -18.88
N SER A 441 31.53 15.63 -18.02
CA SER A 441 31.51 15.81 -16.57
C SER A 441 32.91 15.72 -15.99
N GLY A 442 33.27 16.70 -15.14
CA GLY A 442 34.53 16.75 -14.41
C GLY A 442 34.58 15.82 -13.17
N PRO A 443 35.45 16.12 -12.18
CA PRO A 443 35.67 15.27 -10.99
C PRO A 443 34.38 14.90 -10.25
N ALA A 444 34.30 13.63 -9.85
CA ALA A 444 33.05 13.03 -9.38
C ALA A 444 32.80 13.27 -7.88
N SER A 445 31.99 14.28 -7.53
CA SER A 445 31.24 14.27 -6.27
C SER A 445 29.96 13.42 -6.43
N PRO A 446 29.34 12.89 -5.35
CA PRO A 446 28.07 12.18 -5.44
C PRO A 446 26.94 13.01 -6.09
N ILE A 447 26.97 14.33 -5.92
CA ILE A 447 26.00 15.25 -6.54
C ILE A 447 26.26 15.38 -8.05
N MET A 448 27.53 15.52 -8.46
CA MET A 448 27.90 15.53 -9.89
C MET A 448 27.54 14.22 -10.59
N GLN A 449 27.69 13.08 -9.90
CA GLN A 449 27.26 11.77 -10.43
C GLN A 449 25.75 11.74 -10.65
N SER A 450 24.96 12.23 -9.69
CA SER A 450 23.50 12.30 -9.79
C SER A 450 23.06 13.21 -10.95
N ALA A 451 23.69 14.38 -11.11
CA ALA A 451 23.42 15.30 -12.21
C ALA A 451 23.70 14.67 -13.59
N THR A 452 24.85 13.99 -13.71
CA THR A 452 25.27 13.32 -14.94
C THR A 452 24.34 12.14 -15.29
N ALA A 453 24.01 11.31 -14.28
CA ALA A 453 23.12 10.17 -14.45
C ALA A 453 21.71 10.60 -14.85
N GLU A 454 21.19 11.66 -14.24
CA GLU A 454 19.87 12.20 -14.58
C GLU A 454 19.81 12.75 -16.01
N LEU A 455 20.85 13.48 -16.45
CA LEU A 455 20.96 13.92 -17.85
C LEU A 455 20.97 12.75 -18.83
N GLN A 456 21.78 11.72 -18.53
CA GLN A 456 21.84 10.54 -19.40
C GLN A 456 20.49 9.82 -19.47
N LEU A 457 19.86 9.59 -18.32
CA LEU A 457 18.54 8.96 -18.22
C LEU A 457 17.49 9.76 -19.00
N GLY A 458 17.41 11.07 -18.73
CA GLY A 458 16.42 11.94 -19.36
C GLY A 458 16.60 12.05 -20.87
N LEU A 459 17.83 12.24 -21.34
CA LEU A 459 18.13 12.33 -22.77
C LEU A 459 17.92 10.99 -23.47
N GLN A 460 18.22 9.87 -22.82
CA GLN A 460 17.95 8.54 -23.38
C GLN A 460 16.47 8.35 -23.65
N GLY A 461 15.61 8.68 -22.68
CA GLY A 461 14.16 8.59 -22.84
C GLY A 461 13.64 9.57 -23.90
N LEU A 462 13.95 10.86 -23.76
CA LEU A 462 13.42 11.93 -24.62
C LEU A 462 13.84 11.80 -26.09
N LEU A 463 15.08 11.36 -26.34
CA LEU A 463 15.67 11.29 -27.68
C LEU A 463 15.63 9.89 -28.30
N GLY A 464 15.38 8.85 -27.49
CA GLY A 464 15.40 7.44 -27.92
C GLY A 464 16.80 6.88 -28.19
N LYS A 465 17.85 7.56 -27.70
CA LYS A 465 19.25 7.12 -27.85
C LYS A 465 20.08 7.51 -26.62
N SER A 466 21.00 6.64 -26.20
CA SER A 466 21.92 6.95 -25.11
C SER A 466 22.94 8.02 -25.54
N VAL A 467 23.22 8.97 -24.64
CA VAL A 467 24.24 10.01 -24.82
C VAL A 467 25.47 9.62 -24.01
N ALA A 468 26.63 9.55 -24.67
CA ALA A 468 27.85 9.08 -24.04
C ALA A 468 28.40 10.11 -23.02
N ILE A 469 28.90 9.63 -21.88
CA ILE A 469 29.56 10.44 -20.85
C ILE A 469 31.06 10.40 -21.09
N GLN A 470 31.71 11.56 -21.08
CA GLN A 470 33.16 11.72 -21.26
C GLN A 470 33.75 12.62 -20.16
N PRO A 471 35.00 12.35 -19.72
CA PRO A 471 35.66 13.17 -18.69
C PRO A 471 36.16 14.52 -19.21
N THR A 472 36.41 14.62 -20.52
CA THR A 472 36.86 15.83 -21.20
C THR A 472 36.05 16.03 -22.48
N ALA A 473 35.94 17.28 -22.92
CA ALA A 473 35.30 17.57 -24.19
C ALA A 473 36.09 16.89 -25.32
N SER A 474 35.44 16.00 -26.06
CA SER A 474 35.97 15.57 -27.35
C SER A 474 35.94 16.77 -28.30
N GLY A 475 36.85 16.85 -29.27
CA GLY A 475 36.82 17.92 -30.29
C GLY A 475 35.59 17.90 -31.21
N SER A 476 34.54 17.16 -30.85
CA SER A 476 33.26 17.06 -31.54
C SER A 476 32.28 18.12 -31.02
N ALA A 477 31.47 18.69 -31.94
CA ALA A 477 30.46 19.69 -31.62
C ALA A 477 29.23 19.06 -30.93
N GLY A 478 28.63 19.75 -29.96
CA GLY A 478 27.38 19.34 -29.32
C GLY A 478 27.54 18.71 -27.93
N ASN A 479 28.55 19.15 -27.18
CA ASN A 479 28.80 18.71 -25.81
C ASN A 479 27.83 19.37 -24.82
N ILE A 480 27.38 18.66 -23.79
CA ILE A 480 26.79 19.23 -22.57
C ILE A 480 27.90 19.29 -21.51
N ILE A 481 28.42 20.48 -21.23
CA ILE A 481 29.56 20.68 -20.33
C ILE A 481 29.05 21.07 -18.95
N LEU A 482 29.31 20.20 -17.97
CA LEU A 482 29.04 20.45 -16.56
C LEU A 482 30.25 21.14 -15.92
N LYS A 483 30.10 22.39 -15.50
CA LYS A 483 31.20 23.23 -14.99
C LYS A 483 30.91 23.72 -13.57
N ILE A 484 31.80 23.36 -12.64
CA ILE A 484 31.86 23.99 -11.33
C ILE A 484 32.92 25.07 -11.38
N ASP A 485 32.54 26.32 -11.11
CA ASP A 485 33.43 27.46 -11.04
C ASP A 485 32.99 28.40 -9.90
N PRO A 486 33.71 28.39 -8.77
CA PRO A 486 33.38 29.24 -7.62
C PRO A 486 33.41 30.75 -7.92
N THR A 487 33.99 31.17 -9.05
CA THR A 487 34.07 32.57 -9.47
C THR A 487 32.86 33.04 -10.30
N GLU A 488 31.91 32.15 -10.62
CA GLU A 488 30.69 32.49 -11.36
C GLU A 488 29.90 33.61 -10.64
N LYS A 489 29.39 34.57 -11.40
CA LYS A 489 28.65 35.74 -10.87
C LYS A 489 27.18 35.42 -10.62
N LEU A 490 26.94 34.48 -9.71
CA LEU A 490 25.61 34.06 -9.27
C LEU A 490 25.25 34.65 -7.90
N ALA A 491 23.96 34.88 -7.64
CA ALA A 491 23.50 35.51 -6.40
C ALA A 491 23.78 34.65 -5.16
N ASN A 492 23.82 33.33 -5.30
CA ASN A 492 24.17 32.38 -4.24
C ASN A 492 24.77 31.08 -4.81
N ASP A 493 25.11 30.15 -3.92
CA ASP A 493 25.87 28.94 -4.23
C ASP A 493 25.06 27.84 -4.94
N GLU A 494 23.74 27.95 -4.94
CA GLU A 494 22.82 27.00 -5.57
C GLU A 494 22.35 27.46 -6.96
N GLY A 495 22.72 28.66 -7.40
CA GLY A 495 22.37 29.16 -8.73
C GLY A 495 23.14 28.46 -9.86
N TYR A 496 22.66 28.67 -11.10
CA TYR A 496 23.32 28.18 -12.30
C TYR A 496 23.15 29.14 -13.50
N HIS A 497 24.08 29.02 -14.44
CA HIS A 497 24.00 29.52 -15.80
C HIS A 497 23.78 28.33 -16.74
N LEU A 498 22.78 28.43 -17.60
CA LEU A 498 22.49 27.46 -18.64
C LEU A 498 22.52 28.19 -19.99
N TYR A 499 23.53 27.93 -20.81
CA TYR A 499 23.68 28.68 -22.07
C TYR A 499 24.34 27.87 -23.17
N LYS A 500 24.16 28.32 -24.41
CA LYS A 500 24.88 27.77 -25.58
C LYS A 500 26.17 28.56 -25.85
N LYS A 501 27.29 27.85 -26.05
CA LYS A 501 28.59 28.40 -26.45
C LYS A 501 29.08 27.72 -27.72
N GLY A 502 28.96 28.42 -28.85
CA GLY A 502 29.21 27.82 -30.17
C GLY A 502 28.21 26.70 -30.44
N SER A 503 28.67 25.46 -30.57
CA SER A 503 27.83 24.27 -30.69
C SER A 503 27.47 23.60 -29.36
N ASP A 504 28.14 23.97 -28.28
CA ASP A 504 28.06 23.26 -27.00
C ASP A 504 27.06 23.92 -26.05
N PHE A 505 26.52 23.14 -25.13
CA PHE A 505 25.65 23.58 -24.05
C PHE A 505 26.46 23.56 -22.75
N VAL A 506 26.41 24.64 -21.98
CA VAL A 506 27.17 24.78 -20.74
C VAL A 506 26.20 24.94 -19.59
N ILE A 507 26.37 24.08 -18.56
CA ILE A 507 25.71 24.17 -17.26
C ILE A 507 26.79 24.56 -16.25
N ALA A 508 26.87 25.84 -15.91
CA ALA A 508 27.90 26.38 -15.01
C ALA A 508 27.30 26.84 -13.68
N ALA A 509 27.95 26.50 -12.57
CA ALA A 509 27.52 26.92 -11.24
C ALA A 509 28.71 27.06 -10.28
N LYS A 510 28.49 27.73 -9.13
CA LYS A 510 29.48 27.85 -8.06
C LYS A 510 29.78 26.53 -7.37
N THR A 511 28.78 25.66 -7.27
CA THR A 511 28.84 24.36 -6.57
C THR A 511 28.19 23.26 -7.41
N ASP A 512 28.41 22.02 -7.02
CA ASP A 512 27.78 20.85 -7.65
C ASP A 512 26.24 20.85 -7.52
N LYS A 513 25.68 21.41 -6.44
CA LYS A 513 24.22 21.60 -6.31
C LYS A 513 23.63 22.45 -7.42
N GLY A 514 24.28 23.57 -7.75
CA GLY A 514 23.83 24.41 -8.86
C GLY A 514 23.89 23.69 -10.20
N VAL A 515 24.93 22.87 -10.43
CA VAL A 515 25.02 22.01 -11.62
C VAL A 515 23.88 20.99 -11.67
N LEU A 516 23.53 20.36 -10.54
CA LEU A 516 22.39 19.44 -10.45
C LEU A 516 21.07 20.13 -10.82
N TYR A 517 20.77 21.29 -10.23
CA TYR A 517 19.56 22.03 -10.54
C TYR A 517 19.53 22.51 -12.01
N GLY A 518 20.67 22.97 -12.54
CA GLY A 518 20.81 23.35 -13.95
C GLY A 518 20.63 22.16 -14.91
N SER A 519 21.02 20.96 -14.49
CA SER A 519 20.81 19.72 -15.26
C SER A 519 19.32 19.37 -15.38
N PHE A 520 18.58 19.46 -14.27
CA PHE A 520 17.12 19.33 -14.32
C PHE A 520 16.45 20.45 -15.13
N ALA A 521 16.96 21.67 -15.08
CA ALA A 521 16.46 22.78 -15.90
C ALA A 521 16.68 22.54 -17.40
N PHE A 522 17.84 22.00 -17.79
CA PHE A 522 18.10 21.62 -19.17
C PHE A 522 17.15 20.52 -19.67
N LEU A 523 16.90 19.49 -18.85
CA LEU A 523 15.91 18.45 -19.17
C LEU A 523 14.49 19.04 -19.27
N ARG A 524 14.11 19.94 -18.35
CA ARG A 524 12.84 20.66 -18.38
C ARG A 524 12.66 21.49 -19.65
N HIS A 525 13.72 22.16 -20.13
CA HIS A 525 13.72 22.90 -21.39
C HIS A 525 13.39 21.99 -22.58
N ILE A 526 13.96 20.78 -22.61
CA ILE A 526 13.69 19.78 -23.65
C ILE A 526 12.28 19.20 -23.50
N GLN A 527 11.88 18.79 -22.29
CA GLN A 527 10.55 18.22 -22.01
C GLN A 527 9.41 19.18 -22.39
N THR A 528 9.62 20.48 -22.25
CA THR A 528 8.61 21.50 -22.58
C THR A 528 8.69 21.99 -24.03
N GLY A 529 9.54 21.36 -24.85
CA GLY A 529 9.64 21.60 -26.29
C GLY A 529 10.32 22.93 -26.67
N GLN A 530 11.15 23.49 -25.80
CA GLN A 530 11.79 24.79 -26.05
C GLN A 530 13.00 24.67 -27.00
N PRO A 531 13.25 25.66 -27.86
CA PRO A 531 14.36 25.61 -28.81
C PRO A 531 15.72 25.68 -28.09
N LEU A 532 16.69 24.87 -28.52
CA LEU A 532 18.05 24.87 -27.97
C LEU A 532 18.96 25.96 -28.58
N GLY A 533 18.54 26.59 -29.68
CA GLY A 533 19.33 27.60 -30.38
C GLY A 533 19.56 28.89 -29.58
N GLU A 534 18.59 29.23 -28.73
CA GLU A 534 18.54 30.47 -27.94
C GLU A 534 18.68 30.18 -26.44
N LEU A 535 19.25 29.03 -26.07
CA LEU A 535 19.40 28.64 -24.68
C LEU A 535 20.27 29.65 -23.93
N ALA A 536 19.65 30.40 -23.04
CA ALA A 536 20.28 31.36 -22.13
C ALA A 536 19.38 31.58 -20.92
N GLU A 537 19.68 30.90 -19.82
CA GLU A 537 19.02 31.05 -18.52
C GLU A 537 20.08 31.30 -17.45
N THR A 538 19.79 32.23 -16.54
CA THR A 538 20.62 32.49 -15.37
C THR A 538 19.68 32.71 -14.20
N THR A 539 19.77 31.84 -13.21
CA THR A 539 18.85 31.89 -12.08
C THR A 539 19.53 31.44 -10.79
N SER A 540 19.02 31.92 -9.67
CA SER A 540 19.44 31.54 -8.32
C SER A 540 18.20 31.51 -7.44
N PRO A 541 18.08 30.55 -6.51
CA PRO A 541 16.92 30.48 -5.65
C PRO A 541 16.82 31.73 -4.76
N LYS A 542 15.61 32.25 -4.57
CA LYS A 542 15.32 33.41 -3.72
C LYS A 542 15.23 33.05 -2.23
N ILE A 543 14.89 31.79 -1.94
CA ILE A 543 14.79 31.25 -0.58
C ILE A 543 15.93 30.26 -0.34
N GLN A 544 16.61 30.33 0.81
CA GLN A 544 17.73 29.45 1.15
C GLN A 544 17.27 28.03 1.52
N LEU A 545 16.30 27.89 2.42
CA LEU A 545 15.72 26.60 2.83
C LEU A 545 14.37 26.39 2.16
N ARG A 546 14.30 25.43 1.24
CA ARG A 546 13.10 25.12 0.46
C ARG A 546 12.68 23.71 0.85
N MET A 547 11.66 23.62 1.70
CA MET A 547 11.45 22.45 2.56
C MET A 547 10.13 21.75 2.32
N LEU A 548 10.12 20.42 2.42
CA LEU A 548 8.90 19.65 2.67
C LEU A 548 8.80 19.24 4.13
N ASN A 549 7.62 19.39 4.72
CA ASN A 549 7.29 18.91 6.06
C ASN A 549 6.38 17.69 5.95
N HIS A 550 6.85 16.53 6.41
CA HIS A 550 6.07 15.30 6.43
C HIS A 550 5.37 15.14 7.77
N TRP A 551 4.05 14.94 7.77
CA TRP A 551 3.27 14.69 8.98
C TRP A 551 3.16 13.19 9.30
N ASP A 552 4.30 12.52 9.16
CA ASP A 552 4.41 11.07 9.13
C ASP A 552 4.68 10.50 10.53
N ASN A 553 3.89 9.51 10.91
CA ASN A 553 3.99 8.85 12.20
C ASN A 553 4.88 7.61 12.13
N THR A 554 5.41 7.20 13.29
CA THR A 554 6.31 6.04 13.41
C THR A 554 5.64 4.70 13.05
N ASN A 555 4.31 4.63 13.06
CA ASN A 555 3.53 3.46 12.66
C ASN A 555 3.24 3.40 11.15
N GLY A 556 3.73 4.36 10.35
CA GLY A 556 3.51 4.42 8.92
C GLY A 556 2.23 5.14 8.49
N SER A 557 1.41 5.67 9.41
CA SER A 557 0.31 6.57 9.03
C SER A 557 0.81 8.00 8.80
N ILE A 558 0.06 8.80 8.05
CA ILE A 558 0.32 10.23 7.85
C ILE A 558 -0.88 11.00 8.42
N GLU A 559 -0.62 11.92 9.36
CA GLU A 559 -1.64 12.85 9.82
C GLU A 559 -2.00 13.81 8.69
N ARG A 560 -3.29 13.86 8.32
CA ARG A 560 -3.79 14.57 7.13
C ARG A 560 -3.15 14.09 5.82
N GLY A 561 -2.81 12.80 5.75
CA GLY A 561 -2.35 12.14 4.53
C GLY A 561 -3.50 11.52 3.74
N TYR A 562 -3.57 11.86 2.47
CA TYR A 562 -4.63 11.41 1.55
C TYR A 562 -4.06 10.64 0.34
N ALA A 563 -2.82 10.17 0.45
CA ALA A 563 -2.06 9.55 -0.62
C ALA A 563 -1.43 8.21 -0.19
N GLY A 564 -2.12 7.46 0.66
CA GLY A 564 -1.66 6.21 1.23
C GLY A 564 -0.86 6.37 2.53
N ALA A 565 -0.01 5.38 2.84
CA ALA A 565 0.84 5.35 4.02
C ALA A 565 2.10 6.23 3.83
N SER A 566 2.86 6.43 4.91
CA SER A 566 4.17 7.08 4.88
C SER A 566 5.06 6.44 3.81
N LEU A 567 5.83 7.26 3.09
CA LEU A 567 6.89 6.77 2.23
C LEU A 567 7.93 6.00 3.05
N TRP A 568 8.20 6.45 4.27
CA TRP A 568 9.26 5.94 5.13
C TRP A 568 8.84 4.63 5.79
N LYS A 569 9.38 3.50 5.30
CA LYS A 569 9.12 2.18 5.89
C LYS A 569 9.95 1.98 7.15
N TRP A 570 9.56 2.63 8.25
CA TRP A 570 10.31 2.67 9.51
C TRP A 570 10.65 1.28 10.08
N PHE A 571 9.80 0.27 9.85
CA PHE A 571 10.06 -1.10 10.31
C PHE A 571 11.13 -1.84 9.50
N GLU A 572 11.39 -1.41 8.27
CA GLU A 572 12.34 -2.03 7.34
C GLU A 572 13.70 -1.30 7.30
N LEU A 573 13.71 -0.02 7.66
CA LEU A 573 14.94 0.77 7.74
C LEU A 573 15.80 0.36 8.96
N PRO A 574 17.14 0.45 8.88
CA PRO A 574 17.95 0.81 7.71
C PRO A 574 18.25 -0.36 6.77
N GLU A 575 17.86 -1.59 7.10
CA GLU A 575 18.30 -2.81 6.41
C GLU A 575 17.77 -2.92 4.97
N ASN A 576 16.56 -2.42 4.71
CA ASN A 576 15.96 -2.40 3.38
C ASN A 576 15.62 -0.96 2.95
N LEU A 577 16.23 -0.53 1.84
CA LEU A 577 15.99 0.79 1.24
C LEU A 577 15.01 0.66 0.09
N ASP A 578 13.80 1.21 0.24
CA ASP A 578 12.83 1.29 -0.84
C ASP A 578 13.38 2.21 -1.95
N PRO A 579 13.44 1.74 -3.23
CA PRO A 579 13.94 2.56 -4.34
C PRO A 579 13.22 3.92 -4.48
N ARG A 580 11.97 4.01 -4.00
CA ARG A 580 11.20 5.27 -3.97
C ARG A 580 11.86 6.39 -3.17
N TYR A 581 12.76 6.09 -2.23
CA TYR A 581 13.50 7.13 -1.51
C TYR A 581 14.38 7.95 -2.47
N MET A 582 15.00 7.29 -3.45
CA MET A 582 15.79 7.95 -4.48
C MET A 582 14.89 8.74 -5.43
N ASP A 583 13.76 8.17 -5.86
CA ASP A 583 12.83 8.86 -6.76
C ASP A 583 12.17 10.09 -6.10
N TYR A 584 11.88 10.01 -4.80
CA TYR A 584 11.49 11.17 -4.00
C TYR A 584 12.56 12.26 -4.00
N ALA A 585 13.84 11.88 -3.83
CA ALA A 585 14.95 12.82 -3.85
C ALA A 585 15.12 13.48 -5.24
N ARG A 586 15.00 12.69 -6.32
CA ARG A 586 15.01 13.17 -7.71
C ARG A 586 13.89 14.18 -7.96
N ALA A 587 12.66 13.86 -7.58
CA ALA A 587 11.50 14.73 -7.75
C ALA A 587 11.71 16.07 -7.02
N ASN A 588 12.14 16.06 -5.76
CA ASN A 588 12.41 17.28 -4.99
C ASN A 588 13.54 18.12 -5.59
N ALA A 589 14.68 17.51 -5.93
CA ALA A 589 15.81 18.22 -6.52
C ALA A 589 15.46 18.85 -7.88
N SER A 590 14.60 18.21 -8.67
CA SER A 590 14.18 18.72 -9.98
C SER A 590 13.42 20.05 -9.95
N ILE A 591 12.77 20.34 -8.81
CA ILE A 591 12.08 21.60 -8.53
C ILE A 591 12.81 22.43 -7.45
N GLY A 592 14.07 22.08 -7.15
CA GLY A 592 14.96 22.84 -6.29
C GLY A 592 14.71 22.71 -4.79
N ILE A 593 13.83 21.82 -4.33
CA ILE A 593 13.65 21.53 -2.90
C ILE A 593 14.94 20.91 -2.37
N ASN A 594 15.49 21.49 -1.29
CA ASN A 594 16.81 21.14 -0.77
C ASN A 594 16.78 20.67 0.70
N SER A 595 15.60 20.47 1.26
CA SER A 595 15.44 20.10 2.66
C SER A 595 14.13 19.35 2.89
N THR A 596 14.12 18.43 3.85
CA THR A 596 12.91 17.68 4.23
C THR A 596 12.88 17.40 5.72
N VAL A 597 11.75 17.65 6.38
CA VAL A 597 11.45 17.13 7.71
C VAL A 597 10.73 15.81 7.53
N VAL A 598 11.28 14.72 8.07
CA VAL A 598 10.82 13.34 7.75
C VAL A 598 9.72 12.81 8.68
N ASN A 599 9.32 13.56 9.70
CA ASN A 599 8.40 13.08 10.71
C ASN A 599 7.44 14.16 11.22
N ASN A 600 6.34 13.70 11.80
CA ASN A 600 5.24 14.53 12.25
C ASN A 600 5.65 15.61 13.27
N VAL A 601 5.06 16.80 13.11
CA VAL A 601 5.14 17.92 14.04
C VAL A 601 4.50 17.62 15.40
N ASN A 602 3.50 16.72 15.44
CA ASN A 602 3.07 16.06 16.68
C ASN A 602 4.12 14.99 17.05
N ALA A 603 5.28 15.49 17.48
CA ALA A 603 6.52 14.74 17.42
C ALA A 603 6.60 13.62 18.45
N SER A 604 7.01 12.43 17.97
CA SER A 604 7.40 11.32 18.84
C SER A 604 8.85 11.49 19.28
N ALA A 605 9.11 11.35 20.59
CA ALA A 605 10.47 11.31 21.11
C ALA A 605 11.27 10.12 20.54
N ARG A 606 10.60 9.09 19.99
CA ARG A 606 11.25 7.88 19.44
C ARG A 606 12.32 8.19 18.40
N PHE A 607 12.17 9.25 17.61
CA PHE A 607 13.16 9.67 16.60
C PHE A 607 14.54 10.06 17.18
N LEU A 608 14.63 10.33 18.48
CA LEU A 608 15.88 10.67 19.19
C LEU A 608 16.54 9.46 19.87
N THR A 609 16.02 8.25 19.65
CA THR A 609 16.55 7.02 20.24
C THR A 609 17.62 6.37 19.35
N PRO A 610 18.50 5.53 19.92
CA PRO A 610 19.47 4.75 19.16
C PRO A 610 18.84 3.81 18.11
N GLU A 611 17.57 3.43 18.27
CA GLU A 611 16.84 2.58 17.31
C GLU A 611 16.48 3.37 16.03
N TYR A 612 16.04 4.62 16.17
CA TYR A 612 15.50 5.40 15.04
C TYR A 612 16.54 6.29 14.38
N LEU A 613 17.56 6.75 15.10
CA LEU A 613 18.58 7.62 14.52
C LEU A 613 19.29 6.98 13.30
N PRO A 614 19.66 5.68 13.30
CA PRO A 614 20.18 5.00 12.11
C PRO A 614 19.18 4.94 10.94
N LYS A 615 17.88 4.87 11.22
CA LYS A 615 16.82 4.86 10.19
C LYS A 615 16.74 6.21 9.48
N VAL A 616 16.81 7.29 10.25
CA VAL A 616 16.86 8.67 9.70
C VAL A 616 18.17 8.91 8.95
N GLN A 617 19.29 8.38 9.47
CA GLN A 617 20.59 8.43 8.78
C GLN A 617 20.54 7.74 7.41
N ALA A 618 19.88 6.58 7.31
CA ALA A 618 19.71 5.88 6.04
C ALA A 618 18.96 6.73 4.99
N LEU A 619 17.88 7.42 5.38
CA LEU A 619 17.19 8.38 4.51
C LEU A 619 18.10 9.54 4.11
N ALA A 620 18.82 10.13 5.07
CA ALA A 620 19.77 11.21 4.81
C ALA A 620 20.86 10.81 3.81
N ASN A 621 21.33 9.55 3.87
CA ASN A 621 22.31 9.02 2.92
C ASN A 621 21.78 8.93 1.49
N VAL A 622 20.49 8.59 1.31
CA VAL A 622 19.84 8.58 -0.02
C VAL A 622 19.61 9.99 -0.56
N PHE A 623 19.29 10.96 0.31
CA PHE A 623 18.93 12.32 -0.08
C PHE A 623 20.13 13.22 -0.36
N ARG A 624 21.27 12.98 0.30
CA ARG A 624 22.48 13.80 0.20
C ARG A 624 23.04 13.94 -1.22
N PRO A 625 23.10 12.89 -2.07
CA PRO A 625 23.51 13.01 -3.47
C PRO A 625 22.61 13.92 -4.32
N TYR A 626 21.40 14.24 -3.86
CA TYR A 626 20.48 15.17 -4.50
C TYR A 626 20.48 16.56 -3.86
N GLY A 627 21.44 16.84 -2.96
CA GLY A 627 21.60 18.12 -2.30
C GLY A 627 20.59 18.40 -1.19
N ILE A 628 19.80 17.40 -0.77
CA ILE A 628 18.70 17.53 0.18
C ILE A 628 19.17 17.21 1.60
N LYS A 629 18.99 18.15 2.53
CA LYS A 629 19.26 17.96 3.97
C LYS A 629 18.04 17.38 4.70
N VAL A 630 18.30 16.52 5.67
CA VAL A 630 17.26 16.01 6.58
C VAL A 630 17.14 16.88 7.83
N PHE A 631 15.89 17.14 8.21
CA PHE A 631 15.47 17.76 9.46
C PHE A 631 14.57 16.79 10.22
N MET A 632 14.41 17.01 11.53
CA MET A 632 13.47 16.25 12.36
C MET A 632 12.57 17.16 13.17
N SER A 633 11.29 16.80 13.25
CA SER A 633 10.41 17.34 14.27
C SER A 633 10.74 16.73 15.63
N ILE A 634 10.90 17.56 16.66
CA ILE A 634 11.32 17.11 17.99
C ILE A 634 10.22 17.28 19.03
N ASN A 635 10.16 16.33 19.96
CA ASN A 635 9.30 16.43 21.13
C ASN A 635 10.03 17.23 22.21
N PHE A 636 9.48 18.40 22.59
CA PHE A 636 10.13 19.29 23.56
C PHE A 636 10.35 18.64 24.93
N ALA A 637 9.51 17.67 25.32
CA ALA A 637 9.61 16.93 26.58
C ALA A 637 10.59 15.73 26.53
N ALA A 638 11.33 15.53 25.43
CA ALA A 638 12.29 14.43 25.28
C ALA A 638 13.32 14.30 26.43
N PRO A 639 13.84 15.38 27.05
CA PRO A 639 14.73 15.26 28.21
C PRO A 639 14.11 14.49 29.39
N ARG A 640 12.79 14.64 29.62
CA ARG A 640 12.07 13.86 30.64
C ARG A 640 11.79 12.44 30.17
N ILE A 641 11.28 12.32 28.95
CA ILE A 641 10.81 11.04 28.39
C ILE A 641 11.96 10.05 28.20
N LEU A 642 13.08 10.51 27.64
CA LEU A 642 14.23 9.68 27.27
C LEU A 642 15.44 9.87 28.19
N GLY A 643 15.65 11.10 28.67
CA GLY A 643 16.80 11.44 29.51
C GLY A 643 16.61 11.14 30.99
N GLY A 644 15.39 10.83 31.44
CA GLY A 644 15.08 10.61 32.85
C GLY A 644 15.21 11.86 33.73
N LEU A 645 15.29 13.05 33.14
CA LEU A 645 15.31 14.31 33.90
C LEU A 645 13.95 14.56 34.55
N GLY A 646 13.93 15.24 35.70
CA GLY A 646 12.68 15.63 36.35
C GLY A 646 11.90 16.74 35.61
N THR A 647 12.54 17.45 34.69
CA THR A 647 11.99 18.64 34.00
C THR A 647 12.43 18.70 32.52
N SER A 648 11.73 19.50 31.72
CA SER A 648 12.16 19.95 30.38
C SER A 648 12.16 21.48 30.27
N ASP A 649 12.32 22.18 31.40
CA ASP A 649 12.51 23.63 31.44
C ASP A 649 13.77 24.01 30.62
N PRO A 650 13.66 24.83 29.55
CA PRO A 650 14.80 25.18 28.70
C PRO A 650 15.88 26.01 29.41
N LEU A 651 15.59 26.56 30.60
CA LEU A 651 16.59 27.28 31.41
C LEU A 651 17.30 26.38 32.42
N ASP A 652 16.85 25.13 32.62
CA ASP A 652 17.56 24.17 33.48
C ASP A 652 18.89 23.74 32.83
N PRO A 653 20.04 23.89 33.53
CA PRO A 653 21.35 23.53 32.97
C PRO A 653 21.45 22.07 32.50
N LYS A 654 20.77 21.13 33.17
CA LYS A 654 20.78 19.71 32.80
C LYS A 654 19.99 19.47 31.51
N VAL A 655 18.87 20.17 31.32
CA VAL A 655 18.08 20.10 30.08
C VAL A 655 18.89 20.64 28.91
N ARG A 656 19.56 21.77 29.10
CA ARG A 656 20.45 22.39 28.09
C ARG A 656 21.59 21.44 27.71
N GLN A 657 22.23 20.83 28.70
CA GLN A 657 23.29 19.83 28.48
C GLN A 657 22.76 18.61 27.73
N TRP A 658 21.59 18.09 28.09
CA TRP A 658 20.98 16.93 27.40
C TRP A 658 20.76 17.21 25.91
N TRP A 659 20.24 18.40 25.56
CA TRP A 659 20.05 18.77 24.16
C TRP A 659 21.38 18.98 23.42
N ALA A 660 22.40 19.53 24.07
CA ALA A 660 23.74 19.63 23.49
C ALA A 660 24.33 18.25 23.17
N ASP A 661 24.22 17.29 24.11
CA ASP A 661 24.73 15.93 23.94
C ASP A 661 23.94 15.16 22.87
N LYS A 662 22.60 15.24 22.90
CA LYS A 662 21.75 14.60 21.89
C LYS A 662 21.98 15.19 20.50
N THR A 663 22.20 16.49 20.40
CA THR A 663 22.53 17.14 19.12
C THR A 663 23.88 16.65 18.59
N LYS A 664 24.89 16.54 19.46
CA LYS A 664 26.20 15.97 19.09
C LYS A 664 26.07 14.54 18.58
N GLU A 665 25.24 13.71 19.21
CA GLU A 665 24.94 12.35 18.75
C GLU A 665 24.29 12.33 17.36
N ILE A 666 23.32 13.21 17.11
CA ILE A 666 22.67 13.34 15.81
C ILE A 666 23.68 13.73 14.72
N TYR A 667 24.54 14.72 14.98
CA TYR A 667 25.57 15.13 14.00
C TYR A 667 26.67 14.10 13.82
N ALA A 668 26.94 13.23 14.81
CA ALA A 668 27.82 12.09 14.61
C ALA A 668 27.24 11.08 13.62
N ALA A 669 25.92 10.87 13.62
CA ALA A 669 25.25 9.99 12.66
C ALA A 669 24.99 10.67 11.30
N ILE A 670 24.60 11.94 11.32
CA ILE A 670 24.20 12.72 10.14
C ILE A 670 25.00 14.04 10.13
N PRO A 671 26.24 14.07 9.60
CA PRO A 671 27.14 15.22 9.71
C PRO A 671 26.61 16.51 9.07
N ASP A 672 25.70 16.39 8.11
CA ASP A 672 25.07 17.50 7.39
C ASP A 672 23.60 17.72 7.78
N PHE A 673 23.20 17.22 8.96
CA PHE A 673 21.86 17.41 9.52
C PHE A 673 21.44 18.88 9.50
N GLY A 674 20.22 19.14 9.03
CA GLY A 674 19.72 20.50 8.82
C GLY A 674 19.33 21.21 10.11
N GLY A 675 18.69 20.48 11.04
CA GLY A 675 18.22 21.01 12.31
C GLY A 675 16.82 20.54 12.69
N PHE A 676 16.15 21.31 13.55
CA PHE A 676 14.90 20.90 14.19
C PHE A 676 13.70 21.71 13.72
N LEU A 677 12.56 21.04 13.52
CA LEU A 677 11.24 21.67 13.42
C LEU A 677 10.50 21.48 14.77
N VAL A 678 9.88 22.53 15.29
CA VAL A 678 9.26 22.48 16.63
C VAL A 678 7.81 22.97 16.59
N LYS A 679 6.87 22.13 17.03
CA LYS A 679 5.52 22.51 17.44
C LYS A 679 5.48 22.38 18.97
N ALA A 680 5.23 23.48 19.67
CA ALA A 680 5.29 23.54 21.12
C ALA A 680 4.16 24.41 21.67
N ASN A 681 3.58 24.01 22.82
CA ASN A 681 2.42 24.65 23.46
C ASN A 681 1.23 24.88 22.52
N SER A 682 1.00 23.94 21.59
CA SER A 682 -0.14 23.95 20.67
C SER A 682 -0.79 22.59 20.62
N GLU A 683 -2.12 22.54 20.72
CA GLU A 683 -2.92 21.29 20.60
C GLU A 683 -2.43 20.16 21.51
N GLY A 684 -2.06 20.49 22.75
CA GLY A 684 -1.57 19.54 23.75
C GLY A 684 -0.10 19.13 23.58
N GLN A 685 0.63 19.66 22.59
CA GLN A 685 2.07 19.42 22.48
C GLN A 685 2.86 20.17 23.56
N PRO A 686 3.85 19.52 24.20
CA PRO A 686 4.62 20.12 25.28
C PRO A 686 5.47 21.29 24.80
N GLY A 687 5.79 22.22 25.69
CA GLY A 687 6.61 23.36 25.32
C GLY A 687 7.04 24.25 26.49
N PRO A 688 7.81 25.32 26.21
CA PRO A 688 8.39 26.20 27.24
C PRO A 688 7.36 26.81 28.20
N GLN A 689 6.13 27.09 27.74
CA GLN A 689 5.11 27.72 28.59
C GLN A 689 4.65 26.81 29.74
N ASP A 690 4.82 25.49 29.62
CA ASP A 690 4.53 24.52 30.69
C ASP A 690 5.44 24.73 31.91
N TYR A 691 6.54 25.47 31.71
CA TYR A 691 7.57 25.78 32.71
C TYR A 691 7.62 27.29 33.03
N GLY A 692 6.61 28.07 32.62
CA GLY A 692 6.59 29.52 32.80
C GLY A 692 7.63 30.27 31.96
N ARG A 693 8.08 29.68 30.85
CA ARG A 693 9.04 30.27 29.90
C ARG A 693 8.34 30.75 28.63
N ASN A 694 9.00 31.61 27.86
CA ASN A 694 8.49 32.05 26.56
C ASN A 694 9.04 31.17 25.41
N HIS A 695 8.50 31.35 24.19
CA HIS A 695 8.93 30.59 23.03
C HIS A 695 10.39 30.83 22.62
N ALA A 696 10.92 32.04 22.84
CA ALA A 696 12.32 32.34 22.56
C ALA A 696 13.27 31.58 23.50
N ASP A 697 12.92 31.41 24.79
CA ASP A 697 13.72 30.61 25.72
C ASP A 697 13.87 29.15 25.23
N GLY A 698 12.77 28.55 24.79
CA GLY A 698 12.75 27.19 24.23
C GLY A 698 13.53 27.09 22.92
N ALA A 699 13.28 28.01 21.98
CA ALA A 699 13.96 28.03 20.68
C ALA A 699 15.46 28.27 20.83
N ASN A 700 15.87 29.19 21.70
CA ASN A 700 17.26 29.57 21.89
C ASN A 700 18.09 28.46 22.52
N MET A 701 17.52 27.69 23.45
CA MET A 701 18.17 26.51 24.02
C MET A 701 18.52 25.47 22.94
N LEU A 702 17.59 25.19 22.02
CA LEU A 702 17.85 24.28 20.90
C LEU A 702 18.82 24.89 19.88
N ALA A 703 18.72 26.19 19.65
CA ALA A 703 19.59 26.91 18.72
C ALA A 703 21.05 26.90 19.20
N GLU A 704 21.28 27.02 20.52
CA GLU A 704 22.59 26.91 21.13
C GLU A 704 23.18 25.50 21.01
N ALA A 705 22.35 24.45 21.12
CA ALA A 705 22.79 23.07 20.90
C ALA A 705 23.21 22.81 19.44
N LEU A 706 22.49 23.41 18.47
CA LEU A 706 22.77 23.26 17.02
C LEU A 706 23.91 24.15 16.52
N ALA A 707 24.22 25.26 17.20
CA ALA A 707 25.16 26.28 16.73
C ALA A 707 26.57 25.74 16.39
N PRO A 708 27.19 24.82 17.17
CA PRO A 708 28.51 24.27 16.83
C PRO A 708 28.58 23.52 15.50
N PHE A 709 27.42 23.11 14.97
CA PHE A 709 27.30 22.29 13.76
C PHE A 709 26.66 23.04 12.59
N GLY A 710 26.30 24.32 12.78
CA GLY A 710 25.65 25.14 11.75
C GLY A 710 24.18 24.81 11.48
N GLY A 711 23.53 24.04 12.37
CA GLY A 711 22.11 23.71 12.28
C GLY A 711 21.17 24.86 12.62
N VAL A 712 19.91 24.74 12.22
CA VAL A 712 18.87 25.77 12.46
C VAL A 712 17.66 25.22 13.21
N VAL A 713 17.04 26.07 14.04
CA VAL A 713 15.74 25.81 14.66
C VAL A 713 14.66 26.48 13.84
N ILE A 714 13.65 25.71 13.46
CA ILE A 714 12.45 26.19 12.82
C ILE A 714 11.31 26.05 13.83
N TRP A 715 10.93 27.16 14.44
CA TRP A 715 9.95 27.20 15.53
C TRP A 715 8.59 27.63 15.01
N ARG A 716 7.58 26.76 15.06
CA ARG A 716 6.26 27.08 14.48
C ARG A 716 5.50 28.09 15.34
N ALA A 717 4.95 29.10 14.69
CA ALA A 717 4.09 30.13 15.28
C ALA A 717 2.61 29.71 15.34
N PHE A 718 2.28 28.48 14.96
CA PHE A 718 0.93 27.92 15.09
C PHE A 718 0.67 27.61 16.58
N VAL A 719 0.31 28.65 17.33
CA VAL A 719 0.04 28.63 18.76
C VAL A 719 -1.21 29.48 19.02
N TYR A 720 -2.13 28.94 19.82
CA TYR A 720 -3.37 29.64 20.15
C TYR A 720 -3.96 29.13 21.47
N LYS A 721 -4.25 30.08 22.37
CA LYS A 721 -4.82 29.80 23.69
C LYS A 721 -6.31 29.51 23.59
N ALA A 722 -6.79 28.62 24.45
CA ALA A 722 -8.22 28.30 24.57
C ALA A 722 -8.90 29.39 25.40
N ASP A 723 -9.00 30.60 24.83
CA ASP A 723 -9.77 31.70 25.43
C ASP A 723 -11.16 31.77 24.78
N PRO A 724 -12.24 31.43 25.50
CA PRO A 724 -13.60 31.48 24.96
C PRO A 724 -14.06 32.89 24.58
N ASN A 725 -13.41 33.93 25.12
CA ASN A 725 -13.71 35.34 24.82
C ASN A 725 -12.68 35.96 23.87
N GLY A 726 -11.63 35.21 23.52
CA GLY A 726 -10.56 35.66 22.63
C GLY A 726 -10.90 35.47 21.16
N ASP A 727 -10.13 36.12 20.28
CA ASP A 727 -10.13 35.89 18.84
C ASP A 727 -8.90 35.06 18.46
N ARG A 728 -9.10 33.80 18.03
CA ARG A 728 -8.01 32.92 17.58
C ARG A 728 -7.13 33.57 16.52
N PHE A 729 -7.71 34.43 15.68
CA PHE A 729 -6.98 35.18 14.66
C PHE A 729 -5.78 35.95 15.23
N LYS A 730 -5.91 36.46 16.46
CA LYS A 730 -4.93 37.36 17.08
C LYS A 730 -3.74 36.64 17.71
N THR A 731 -3.89 35.36 18.05
CA THR A 731 -3.04 34.73 19.07
C THR A 731 -1.59 34.59 18.64
N ALA A 732 -1.33 34.14 17.40
CA ALA A 732 0.04 33.98 16.92
C ALA A 732 0.80 35.32 16.91
N TYR A 733 0.13 36.40 16.52
CA TYR A 733 0.71 37.73 16.57
C TYR A 733 1.01 38.17 17.99
N GLU A 734 0.04 38.03 18.91
CA GLU A 734 0.20 38.44 20.32
C GLU A 734 1.28 37.65 21.06
N GLU A 735 1.48 36.38 20.71
CA GLU A 735 2.52 35.54 21.30
C GLU A 735 3.92 35.85 20.76
N PHE A 736 4.07 36.06 19.45
CA PHE A 736 5.40 36.15 18.83
C PHE A 736 5.89 37.57 18.58
N LYS A 737 5.01 38.54 18.30
CA LYS A 737 5.42 39.94 18.07
C LYS A 737 6.24 40.52 19.23
N PRO A 738 5.89 40.31 20.51
CA PRO A 738 6.70 40.81 21.63
C PRO A 738 8.10 40.18 21.73
N LEU A 739 8.33 39.06 21.05
CA LEU A 739 9.59 38.32 21.06
C LEU A 739 10.51 38.68 19.86
N ASP A 740 10.12 39.63 19.01
CA ASP A 740 10.95 40.06 17.88
C ASP A 740 12.34 40.54 18.35
N GLY A 741 13.39 39.91 17.81
CA GLY A 741 14.78 40.19 18.15
C GLY A 741 15.33 39.49 19.40
N THR A 742 14.55 38.63 20.07
CA THR A 742 15.05 37.82 21.21
C THR A 742 15.50 36.42 20.81
N PHE A 743 15.13 35.97 19.60
CA PHE A 743 15.58 34.70 19.02
C PHE A 743 17.05 34.78 18.58
N LYS A 744 17.79 33.68 18.75
CA LYS A 744 19.19 33.54 18.29
C LYS A 744 19.28 33.55 16.75
N PRO A 745 20.44 33.90 16.16
CA PRO A 745 20.58 34.04 14.70
C PRO A 745 20.30 32.77 13.86
N ASN A 746 20.41 31.58 14.45
CA ASN A 746 20.07 30.30 13.81
C ASN A 746 18.69 29.77 14.21
N ALA A 747 17.82 30.59 14.82
CA ALA A 747 16.42 30.29 15.05
C ALA A 747 15.53 31.15 14.14
N MET A 748 14.54 30.51 13.52
CA MET A 748 13.55 31.14 12.65
C MET A 748 12.15 30.81 13.16
N VAL A 749 11.22 31.74 12.98
CA VAL A 749 9.81 31.52 13.34
C VAL A 749 9.03 31.14 12.09
N GLN A 750 8.49 29.93 12.04
CA GLN A 750 7.71 29.41 10.91
C GLN A 750 6.23 29.76 11.07
N VAL A 751 5.70 30.54 10.13
CA VAL A 751 4.37 31.13 10.16
C VAL A 751 3.56 30.58 8.99
N LYS A 752 2.34 30.09 9.27
CA LYS A 752 1.39 29.70 8.22
C LYS A 752 1.02 30.90 7.35
N ASN A 753 0.58 30.64 6.12
CA ASN A 753 0.18 31.70 5.18
C ASN A 753 -0.93 32.63 5.71
N GLY A 754 -1.80 32.12 6.58
CA GLY A 754 -2.82 32.89 7.28
C GLY A 754 -2.83 32.63 8.80
N PRO A 755 -3.62 33.40 9.56
CA PRO A 755 -3.61 33.36 11.03
C PRO A 755 -4.45 32.24 11.65
N ILE A 756 -5.27 31.50 10.88
CA ILE A 756 -6.08 30.42 11.41
C ILE A 756 -5.43 29.08 11.14
N ASP A 757 -5.72 28.43 10.01
CA ASP A 757 -5.31 27.05 9.75
C ASP A 757 -5.60 26.64 8.31
N PHE A 758 -4.79 27.10 7.36
CA PHE A 758 -4.78 26.64 5.98
C PHE A 758 -6.15 26.61 5.28
N GLN A 759 -7.06 27.51 5.64
CA GLN A 759 -8.40 27.56 5.05
C GLN A 759 -8.30 27.84 3.53
N PRO A 760 -9.32 27.48 2.73
CA PRO A 760 -9.29 27.66 1.27
C PRO A 760 -8.91 29.09 0.82
N ARG A 761 -9.24 30.07 1.65
CA ARG A 761 -8.72 31.44 1.59
C ARG A 761 -8.61 32.03 3.00
N GLU A 762 -7.46 32.65 3.29
CA GLU A 762 -7.22 33.45 4.49
C GLU A 762 -6.58 34.79 4.10
N PRO A 763 -6.78 35.87 4.86
CA PRO A 763 -5.87 37.01 4.79
C PRO A 763 -4.46 36.56 5.20
N PHE A 764 -3.42 37.24 4.69
CA PHE A 764 -2.05 36.90 5.05
C PHE A 764 -1.83 37.04 6.57
N SER A 765 -1.01 36.19 7.19
CA SER A 765 -0.74 36.27 8.63
C SER A 765 -0.14 37.64 8.99
N PRO A 766 -0.66 38.36 10.02
CA PRO A 766 -0.17 39.69 10.39
C PRO A 766 1.26 39.67 10.96
N LEU A 767 1.83 38.50 11.23
CA LEU A 767 3.24 38.39 11.59
C LEU A 767 4.18 38.78 10.44
N PHE A 768 3.77 38.57 9.17
CA PHE A 768 4.58 38.98 8.02
C PHE A 768 4.69 40.50 7.95
N GLY A 769 5.92 41.00 8.15
CA GLY A 769 6.25 42.41 8.29
C GLY A 769 6.36 42.87 9.75
N ALA A 770 5.75 42.16 10.70
CA ALA A 770 5.75 42.54 12.09
C ALA A 770 6.97 42.07 12.89
N MET A 771 7.85 41.22 12.36
CA MET A 771 9.06 40.75 13.06
C MET A 771 10.36 41.12 12.31
N PRO A 772 10.72 42.40 12.18
CA PRO A 772 11.88 42.82 11.39
C PRO A 772 13.23 42.33 11.91
N LYS A 773 13.34 41.85 13.16
CA LYS A 773 14.60 41.42 13.79
C LYS A 773 14.70 39.90 13.95
N THR A 774 13.66 39.15 13.61
CA THR A 774 13.65 37.69 13.65
C THR A 774 13.22 37.14 12.29
N PRO A 775 14.03 36.26 11.66
CA PRO A 775 13.65 35.66 10.39
C PRO A 775 12.34 34.88 10.47
N LEU A 776 11.44 35.16 9.52
CA LEU A 776 10.18 34.45 9.36
C LEU A 776 10.28 33.43 8.23
N ALA A 777 9.90 32.19 8.50
CA ALA A 777 9.74 31.14 7.51
C ALA A 777 8.26 31.03 7.11
N MET A 778 7.95 30.88 5.84
CA MET A 778 6.57 30.61 5.37
C MET A 778 6.24 29.13 5.53
N GLU A 779 5.03 28.81 5.99
CA GLU A 779 4.45 27.46 5.93
C GLU A 779 3.18 27.49 5.07
N PHE A 780 3.19 26.73 3.98
CA PHE A 780 2.02 26.41 3.17
C PHE A 780 1.59 24.96 3.40
N GLN A 781 0.33 24.65 3.13
CA GLN A 781 -0.15 23.28 3.08
C GLN A 781 -0.27 22.83 1.62
N ILE A 782 0.44 21.75 1.25
CA ILE A 782 0.28 21.12 -0.07
C ILE A 782 -0.77 20.02 0.01
N THR A 783 -0.78 19.25 1.11
CA THR A 783 -1.86 18.29 1.37
C THR A 783 -3.19 19.01 1.52
N GLN A 784 -4.24 18.46 0.93
CA GLN A 784 -5.53 19.15 0.77
C GLN A 784 -6.47 18.90 1.96
N GLU A 785 -6.02 19.13 3.19
CA GLU A 785 -6.84 18.92 4.39
C GLU A 785 -8.17 19.66 4.34
N TYR A 786 -8.14 20.94 3.98
CA TYR A 786 -9.34 21.78 3.88
C TYR A 786 -9.82 21.97 2.44
N LEU A 787 -9.20 21.27 1.50
CA LEU A 787 -9.38 21.42 0.06
C LEU A 787 -9.81 20.09 -0.60
N GLY A 788 -10.57 19.29 0.15
CA GLY A 788 -11.27 18.12 -0.36
C GLY A 788 -10.40 16.88 -0.57
N PHE A 789 -9.35 16.75 0.23
CA PHE A 789 -8.44 15.61 0.27
C PHE A 789 -7.92 15.27 -1.14
N SER A 790 -7.86 13.99 -1.49
CA SER A 790 -7.53 13.53 -2.84
C SER A 790 -8.76 13.34 -3.73
N THR A 791 -9.97 13.75 -3.32
CA THR A 791 -11.18 13.61 -4.18
C THR A 791 -11.44 14.86 -5.01
N ASN A 792 -10.87 16.01 -4.63
CA ASN A 792 -11.12 17.29 -5.29
C ASN A 792 -9.91 17.74 -6.11
N PHE A 793 -10.17 18.20 -7.33
CA PHE A 793 -9.20 18.86 -8.18
C PHE A 793 -9.05 20.31 -7.69
N VAL A 794 -7.95 20.60 -7.00
CA VAL A 794 -7.59 21.96 -6.55
C VAL A 794 -6.10 22.23 -6.79
N TYR A 795 -5.80 23.25 -7.60
CA TYR A 795 -4.45 23.73 -7.84
C TYR A 795 -4.09 24.89 -6.90
N LEU A 796 -2.96 24.80 -6.22
CA LEU A 796 -2.61 25.67 -5.11
C LEU A 796 -1.70 26.84 -5.47
N ALA A 797 -1.12 26.87 -6.68
CA ALA A 797 -0.27 27.99 -7.06
C ALA A 797 -0.98 29.36 -6.96
N PRO A 798 -2.27 29.50 -7.32
CA PRO A 798 -3.01 30.75 -7.08
C PRO A 798 -3.11 31.11 -5.59
N LEU A 799 -3.25 30.14 -4.69
CA LEU A 799 -3.25 30.37 -3.24
C LEU A 799 -1.89 30.85 -2.74
N PHE A 800 -0.82 30.17 -3.17
CA PHE A 800 0.54 30.55 -2.80
C PHE A 800 0.86 31.97 -3.27
N LYS A 801 0.50 32.29 -4.53
CA LYS A 801 0.71 33.64 -5.10
C LYS A 801 -0.14 34.71 -4.42
N GLU A 802 -1.42 34.45 -4.14
CA GLU A 802 -2.28 35.40 -3.42
C GLU A 802 -1.64 35.82 -2.09
N CYS A 803 -1.07 34.87 -1.34
CA CYS A 803 -0.35 35.18 -0.11
C CYS A 803 0.99 35.88 -0.37
N LEU A 804 1.85 35.33 -1.23
CA LEU A 804 3.21 35.85 -1.49
C LEU A 804 3.19 37.28 -2.07
N ASP A 805 2.22 37.57 -2.93
CA ASP A 805 2.07 38.87 -3.59
C ASP A 805 1.30 39.88 -2.72
N SER A 806 0.71 39.45 -1.60
CA SER A 806 0.04 40.36 -0.65
C SER A 806 1.01 41.40 -0.12
N ASP A 807 0.63 42.68 -0.23
CA ASP A 807 1.42 43.80 0.26
C ASP A 807 1.15 44.03 1.75
N THR A 808 2.19 43.94 2.57
CA THR A 808 2.10 44.18 4.02
C THR A 808 2.14 45.66 4.37
N TYR A 809 2.56 46.51 3.43
CA TYR A 809 2.76 47.97 3.58
C TYR A 809 3.72 48.41 4.69
N ILE A 810 4.40 47.49 5.39
CA ILE A 810 5.18 47.82 6.58
C ILE A 810 6.37 48.77 6.31
N LYS A 811 6.90 48.77 5.09
CA LYS A 811 7.88 49.75 4.59
C LYS A 811 7.36 50.49 3.36
N GLY A 812 6.06 50.77 3.35
CA GLY A 812 5.34 51.36 2.22
C GLY A 812 4.97 50.34 1.14
N LYS A 813 4.33 50.82 0.07
CA LYS A 813 3.85 50.00 -1.04
C LYS A 813 4.98 49.16 -1.67
N GLY A 814 4.68 47.91 -1.96
CA GLY A 814 5.61 46.91 -2.49
C GLY A 814 6.33 46.11 -1.41
N SER A 815 5.89 46.18 -0.15
CA SER A 815 6.42 45.39 0.98
C SER A 815 5.73 44.03 1.03
N THR A 816 5.87 43.23 -0.03
CA THR A 816 5.11 41.97 -0.15
C THR A 816 5.56 40.93 0.87
N VAL A 817 4.66 39.98 1.20
CA VAL A 817 5.00 38.80 2.03
C VAL A 817 6.19 38.06 1.44
N ALA A 818 6.28 37.92 0.11
CA ALA A 818 7.43 37.31 -0.55
C ALA A 818 8.76 37.99 -0.19
N LYS A 819 8.79 39.33 -0.12
CA LYS A 819 10.00 40.09 0.25
C LYS A 819 10.35 40.00 1.75
N VAL A 820 9.35 39.72 2.59
CA VAL A 820 9.60 39.36 3.99
C VAL A 820 10.29 38.00 4.05
N VAL A 821 9.71 36.99 3.39
CA VAL A 821 10.15 35.60 3.44
C VAL A 821 11.48 35.37 2.73
N ASP A 822 11.75 36.05 1.61
CA ASP A 822 13.05 36.04 0.93
C ASP A 822 14.11 36.92 1.60
N GLY A 823 13.75 37.58 2.70
CA GLY A 823 14.63 38.37 3.53
C GLY A 823 15.02 39.72 2.94
N THR A 824 14.67 40.06 1.69
CA THR A 824 15.10 41.32 1.06
C THR A 824 14.52 42.56 1.73
N LEU A 825 13.33 42.46 2.35
CA LEU A 825 12.69 43.57 3.05
C LEU A 825 13.39 43.93 4.36
N HIS A 826 13.80 42.92 5.13
CA HIS A 826 14.34 43.10 6.49
C HIS A 826 15.83 42.74 6.62
N ARG A 827 16.46 42.25 5.54
CA ARG A 827 17.83 41.73 5.51
C ARG A 827 18.02 40.53 6.45
N TYR A 828 17.12 39.55 6.37
CA TYR A 828 17.28 38.32 7.13
C TYR A 828 18.49 37.52 6.64
N ASP A 829 19.30 37.03 7.58
CA ASP A 829 20.48 36.20 7.27
C ASP A 829 20.10 34.79 6.80
N LYS A 830 18.89 34.34 7.17
CA LYS A 830 18.33 33.03 6.83
C LYS A 830 16.91 33.17 6.32
N THR A 831 16.56 32.42 5.29
CA THR A 831 15.23 32.46 4.66
C THR A 831 14.72 31.05 4.42
N ALA A 832 13.42 30.84 4.63
CA ALA A 832 12.84 29.52 4.55
C ALA A 832 11.38 29.56 4.09
N MET A 833 11.02 28.55 3.29
CA MET A 833 9.65 28.29 2.88
C MET A 833 9.43 26.78 2.96
N ALA A 834 8.39 26.38 3.67
CA ALA A 834 8.05 24.99 3.94
C ALA A 834 6.64 24.67 3.41
N GLY A 835 6.50 23.49 2.82
CA GLY A 835 5.24 22.96 2.35
C GLY A 835 4.91 21.68 3.09
N VAL A 836 3.75 21.58 3.73
CA VAL A 836 3.27 20.32 4.33
C VAL A 836 2.99 19.35 3.18
N ALA A 837 3.76 18.27 3.11
CA ALA A 837 3.81 17.37 1.97
C ALA A 837 2.46 16.71 1.71
N ASN A 838 2.10 16.54 0.44
CA ASN A 838 0.92 15.79 0.00
C ASN A 838 1.27 14.37 -0.50
N THR A 839 2.44 13.86 -0.12
CA THR A 839 2.99 12.62 -0.63
C THR A 839 2.68 11.43 0.28
N GLY A 840 2.55 10.23 -0.29
CA GLY A 840 2.43 8.97 0.43
C GLY A 840 2.70 7.77 -0.49
N SER A 841 2.35 6.58 -0.02
CA SER A 841 2.68 5.31 -0.66
C SER A 841 1.89 5.00 -1.94
N ASP A 842 0.85 5.78 -2.25
CA ASP A 842 0.07 5.63 -3.50
C ASP A 842 0.98 5.72 -4.72
N ARG A 843 0.61 5.03 -5.81
CA ARG A 843 1.48 4.90 -6.99
C ARG A 843 1.82 6.24 -7.64
N ASN A 844 0.85 7.16 -7.68
CA ASN A 844 1.02 8.52 -8.19
C ASN A 844 1.54 9.52 -7.14
N TRP A 845 1.98 9.02 -5.98
CA TRP A 845 2.52 9.73 -4.81
C TRP A 845 1.53 10.62 -4.07
N THR A 846 0.51 11.16 -4.72
CA THR A 846 -0.28 12.29 -4.21
C THR A 846 -1.76 11.97 -4.06
N GLY A 847 -2.17 10.72 -4.30
CA GLY A 847 -3.55 10.25 -4.27
C GLY A 847 -4.33 10.71 -5.50
N HIS A 848 -4.38 12.02 -5.76
CA HIS A 848 -4.95 12.61 -6.97
C HIS A 848 -3.85 13.09 -7.91
N THR A 849 -3.85 12.64 -9.17
CA THR A 849 -2.80 12.99 -10.14
C THR A 849 -2.62 14.49 -10.37
N MET A 850 -3.70 15.28 -10.31
CA MET A 850 -3.62 16.74 -10.44
C MET A 850 -2.97 17.41 -9.22
N SER A 851 -2.95 16.76 -8.06
CA SER A 851 -2.26 17.27 -6.86
C SER A 851 -0.74 17.17 -6.97
N GLN A 852 -0.20 16.45 -7.96
CA GLN A 852 1.23 16.53 -8.31
C GLN A 852 1.62 17.95 -8.74
N ALA A 853 0.73 18.68 -9.41
CA ALA A 853 0.95 20.06 -9.82
C ALA A 853 1.15 20.99 -8.60
N ASN A 854 0.60 20.64 -7.43
CA ASN A 854 0.75 21.43 -6.20
C ASN A 854 2.13 21.27 -5.59
N TRP A 855 2.65 20.04 -5.54
CA TRP A 855 4.03 19.78 -5.12
C TRP A 855 5.00 20.47 -6.07
N TYR A 856 4.77 20.35 -7.38
CA TYR A 856 5.54 21.03 -8.40
C TYR A 856 5.54 22.56 -8.18
N ALA A 857 4.36 23.17 -8.09
CA ALA A 857 4.20 24.61 -7.94
C ALA A 857 4.87 25.15 -6.67
N PHE A 858 4.76 24.42 -5.56
CA PHE A 858 5.44 24.77 -4.33
C PHE A 858 6.96 24.88 -4.54
N GLY A 859 7.59 23.85 -5.14
CA GLY A 859 9.04 23.88 -5.39
C GLY A 859 9.45 25.01 -6.34
N ARG A 860 8.69 25.22 -7.43
CA ARG A 860 8.95 26.32 -8.39
C ARG A 860 8.86 27.69 -7.73
N LEU A 861 7.86 27.95 -6.88
CA LEU A 861 7.70 29.21 -6.16
C LEU A 861 8.69 29.39 -5.00
N ALA A 862 9.11 28.29 -4.36
CA ALA A 862 10.18 28.32 -3.36
C ALA A 862 11.53 28.65 -4.01
N TRP A 863 11.76 28.23 -5.25
CA TRP A 863 12.91 28.67 -6.06
C TRP A 863 12.77 30.15 -6.46
N ASP A 864 11.66 30.50 -7.11
CA ASP A 864 11.38 31.86 -7.54
C ASP A 864 9.88 32.20 -7.40
N HIS A 865 9.58 32.96 -6.34
CA HIS A 865 8.21 33.40 -6.03
C HIS A 865 7.60 34.36 -7.04
N THR A 866 8.39 34.90 -7.99
CA THR A 866 7.90 35.80 -9.04
C THR A 866 7.32 35.08 -10.24
N LEU A 867 7.47 33.75 -10.34
CA LEU A 867 6.80 32.96 -11.36
C LEU A 867 5.28 33.12 -11.25
N SER A 868 4.59 33.09 -12.39
CA SER A 868 3.12 33.11 -12.44
C SER A 868 2.55 31.70 -12.24
N SER A 869 1.35 31.60 -11.66
CA SER A 869 0.65 30.32 -11.49
C SER A 869 0.39 29.64 -12.84
N GLU A 870 0.13 30.45 -13.88
CA GLU A 870 -0.09 29.99 -15.26
C GLU A 870 1.17 29.39 -15.87
N ALA A 871 2.32 30.07 -15.76
CA ALA A 871 3.58 29.56 -16.32
C ALA A 871 3.95 28.19 -15.71
N ILE A 872 3.76 28.06 -14.40
CA ILE A 872 3.99 26.80 -13.67
C ILE A 872 3.00 25.72 -14.13
N ALA A 873 1.71 26.06 -14.30
CA ALA A 873 0.69 25.13 -14.76
C ALA A 873 0.99 24.62 -16.18
N GLN A 874 1.41 25.50 -17.09
CA GLN A 874 1.81 25.14 -18.45
C GLN A 874 3.08 24.27 -18.45
N GLU A 875 4.08 24.61 -17.64
CA GLU A 875 5.33 23.85 -17.49
C GLU A 875 5.03 22.41 -17.02
N TRP A 876 4.26 22.27 -15.93
CA TRP A 876 3.88 20.96 -15.39
C TRP A 876 3.01 20.16 -16.36
N THR A 877 2.03 20.80 -17.02
CA THR A 877 1.12 20.13 -17.97
C THR A 877 1.88 19.57 -19.17
N LYS A 878 2.86 20.33 -19.71
CA LYS A 878 3.71 19.88 -20.82
C LYS A 878 4.61 18.70 -20.45
N MET A 879 5.09 18.66 -19.20
CA MET A 879 5.95 17.60 -18.69
C MET A 879 5.18 16.33 -18.32
N THR A 880 3.92 16.47 -17.90
CA THR A 880 3.15 15.39 -17.26
C THR A 880 2.04 14.83 -18.15
N LEU A 881 1.27 15.70 -18.80
CA LEU A 881 0.01 15.33 -19.44
C LEU A 881 0.09 15.41 -20.97
N THR A 882 0.30 16.61 -21.53
CA THR A 882 0.22 16.84 -22.97
C THR A 882 0.91 18.13 -23.41
N GLN A 883 1.35 18.15 -24.66
CA GLN A 883 1.86 19.34 -25.35
C GLN A 883 0.95 19.80 -26.49
N GLU A 884 -0.19 19.14 -26.71
CA GLU A 884 -1.17 19.58 -27.71
C GLU A 884 -1.74 20.94 -27.28
N PRO A 885 -1.62 22.01 -28.11
CA PRO A 885 -1.91 23.37 -27.69
C PRO A 885 -3.32 23.60 -27.10
N LYS A 886 -4.36 22.98 -27.68
CA LYS A 886 -5.74 23.21 -27.23
C LYS A 886 -6.01 22.51 -25.90
N ALA A 887 -5.57 21.26 -25.74
CA ALA A 887 -5.66 20.52 -24.50
C ALA A 887 -4.82 21.18 -23.39
N LEU A 888 -3.61 21.65 -23.73
CA LEU A 888 -2.76 22.40 -22.81
C LEU A 888 -3.46 23.66 -22.27
N ALA A 889 -4.06 24.47 -23.15
CA ALA A 889 -4.79 25.67 -22.75
C ALA A 889 -5.98 25.31 -21.83
N THR A 890 -6.77 24.30 -22.22
CA THR A 890 -7.94 23.83 -21.45
C THR A 890 -7.54 23.34 -20.05
N ILE A 891 -6.47 22.53 -19.94
CA ILE A 891 -5.99 22.01 -18.66
C ILE A 891 -5.40 23.13 -17.80
N THR A 892 -4.70 24.08 -18.41
CA THR A 892 -4.16 25.26 -17.71
C THR A 892 -5.30 26.09 -17.11
N ASP A 893 -6.37 26.33 -17.88
CA ASP A 893 -7.54 27.04 -17.38
C ASP A 893 -8.24 26.27 -16.26
N LEU A 894 -8.36 24.94 -16.36
CA LEU A 894 -8.89 24.10 -15.29
C LEU A 894 -8.06 24.23 -14.01
N LEU A 895 -6.73 24.13 -14.11
CA LEU A 895 -5.82 24.31 -12.99
C LEU A 895 -6.04 25.70 -12.35
N LEU A 896 -5.95 26.78 -13.11
CA LEU A 896 -6.02 28.15 -12.59
C LEU A 896 -7.34 28.47 -11.88
N ASN A 897 -8.46 27.95 -12.39
CA ASN A 897 -9.79 28.25 -11.84
C ASN A 897 -10.22 27.30 -10.71
N SER A 898 -9.58 26.13 -10.58
CA SER A 898 -9.99 25.07 -9.64
C SER A 898 -10.10 25.52 -8.17
N ARG A 899 -9.14 26.32 -7.67
CA ARG A 899 -9.17 26.83 -6.29
C ARG A 899 -10.35 27.76 -6.04
N GLU A 900 -10.60 28.72 -6.94
CA GLU A 900 -11.72 29.65 -6.75
C GLU A 900 -13.06 28.93 -6.84
N ASN A 901 -13.17 27.94 -7.74
CA ASN A 901 -14.35 27.09 -7.81
C ASN A 901 -14.60 26.37 -6.47
N TYR A 902 -13.55 25.81 -5.85
CA TYR A 902 -13.63 25.19 -4.54
C TYR A 902 -14.03 26.18 -3.44
N VAL A 903 -13.42 27.36 -3.39
CA VAL A 903 -13.80 28.43 -2.45
C VAL A 903 -15.28 28.79 -2.60
N ASN A 904 -15.76 28.94 -3.84
CA ASN A 904 -17.14 29.36 -4.11
C ASN A 904 -18.18 28.38 -3.57
N PHE A 905 -17.98 27.06 -3.73
CA PHE A 905 -18.93 26.09 -3.21
C PHE A 905 -18.68 25.69 -1.76
N THR A 906 -17.61 26.13 -1.10
CA THR A 906 -17.32 25.82 0.31
C THR A 906 -17.42 27.04 1.21
N THR A 907 -16.51 27.99 1.08
CA THR A 907 -16.32 29.12 2.00
C THR A 907 -16.15 30.47 1.29
N PRO A 908 -17.14 30.93 0.50
CA PRO A 908 -17.04 32.20 -0.23
C PRO A 908 -17.12 33.41 0.70
N LEU A 909 -16.80 34.60 0.16
CA LEU A 909 -16.93 35.91 0.82
C LEU A 909 -16.15 36.10 2.13
N GLY A 910 -15.21 35.19 2.43
CA GLY A 910 -14.46 35.19 3.68
C GLY A 910 -15.05 34.31 4.79
N LEU A 911 -16.06 33.48 4.49
CA LEU A 911 -16.38 32.36 5.37
C LEU A 911 -15.16 31.45 5.53
N HIS A 912 -15.10 30.73 6.65
CA HIS A 912 -14.02 29.82 6.98
C HIS A 912 -14.45 28.90 8.14
N HIS A 913 -13.73 27.80 8.32
CA HIS A 913 -13.87 26.90 9.46
C HIS A 913 -15.28 26.28 9.63
N ILE A 914 -15.92 25.94 8.51
CA ILE A 914 -17.26 25.32 8.47
C ILE A 914 -17.25 23.88 7.98
N MET A 915 -16.08 23.22 8.04
CA MET A 915 -15.88 21.80 7.74
C MET A 915 -16.31 20.88 8.90
N GLY A 916 -16.46 19.59 8.62
CA GLY A 916 -16.72 18.57 9.64
C GLY A 916 -15.58 18.43 10.67
N GLU A 917 -15.93 18.40 11.97
CA GLU A 917 -14.98 18.51 13.09
C GLU A 917 -13.82 17.52 13.08
N SER A 918 -14.07 16.22 12.89
CA SER A 918 -13.03 15.20 13.10
C SER A 918 -12.16 15.02 11.87
N LEU A 919 -12.81 14.73 10.74
CA LEU A 919 -12.09 14.44 9.49
C LEU A 919 -11.62 15.70 8.78
N HIS A 920 -12.32 16.82 8.93
CA HIS A 920 -12.21 18.01 8.07
C HIS A 920 -12.76 17.79 6.65
N PHE A 921 -13.51 16.70 6.45
CA PHE A 921 -14.20 16.37 5.22
C PHE A 921 -15.68 16.75 5.28
N GLY A 922 -16.15 17.44 4.23
CA GLY A 922 -17.54 17.84 4.06
C GLY A 922 -18.01 19.02 4.93
N PRO A 923 -19.21 19.56 4.67
CA PRO A 923 -19.79 20.70 5.37
C PRO A 923 -20.32 20.34 6.77
N GLN A 924 -20.03 21.20 7.75
CA GLN A 924 -20.69 21.21 9.06
C GLN A 924 -20.81 22.65 9.61
N PRO A 925 -21.48 23.59 8.89
CA PRO A 925 -21.60 24.97 9.35
C PRO A 925 -22.39 25.11 10.68
N TRP A 926 -23.16 24.10 11.07
CA TRP A 926 -23.87 24.03 12.36
C TRP A 926 -23.04 23.46 13.52
N LEU A 927 -21.72 23.22 13.35
CA LEU A 927 -20.88 22.75 14.45
C LEU A 927 -20.84 23.81 15.55
N ALA A 928 -21.59 23.57 16.63
CA ALA A 928 -21.77 24.51 17.74
C ALA A 928 -21.11 24.07 19.05
N LYS A 929 -20.59 22.83 19.11
CA LYS A 929 -19.95 22.27 20.31
C LYS A 929 -18.72 21.47 19.89
N SER A 930 -17.62 21.72 20.60
CA SER A 930 -16.34 21.01 20.50
C SER A 930 -15.64 21.11 21.86
N ALA A 931 -14.46 20.51 22.01
CA ALA A 931 -13.63 20.65 23.21
C ALA A 931 -13.27 22.12 23.52
N ARG A 932 -13.28 22.98 22.51
CA ARG A 932 -13.02 24.42 22.64
C ARG A 932 -13.84 25.25 21.63
N PRO A 933 -14.29 26.46 21.98
CA PRO A 933 -15.18 27.24 21.11
C PRO A 933 -14.56 27.58 19.75
N ASP A 934 -13.26 27.87 19.72
CA ASP A 934 -12.48 28.19 18.52
C ASP A 934 -12.21 26.98 17.60
N TRP A 935 -12.76 25.80 17.92
CA TRP A 935 -12.86 24.64 17.02
C TRP A 935 -14.26 24.45 16.43
N THR A 936 -15.21 25.31 16.79
CA THR A 936 -16.60 25.24 16.28
C THR A 936 -16.77 26.13 15.06
N ALA A 937 -17.71 25.80 14.18
CA ALA A 937 -18.05 26.61 13.01
C ALA A 937 -18.73 27.93 13.40
N VAL A 938 -19.65 27.85 14.37
CA VAL A 938 -20.46 29.00 14.82
C VAL A 938 -19.64 30.13 15.41
N TYR A 939 -18.47 29.81 15.97
CA TYR A 939 -17.52 30.79 16.49
C TYR A 939 -17.04 31.76 15.39
N TYR A 940 -16.80 31.24 14.18
CA TYR A 940 -16.23 32.00 13.07
C TYR A 940 -17.29 32.75 12.29
N HIS A 941 -18.32 32.05 11.80
CA HIS A 941 -19.29 32.67 10.91
C HIS A 941 -20.30 33.57 11.67
N ARG A 942 -20.55 33.33 12.97
CA ARG A 942 -21.46 34.12 13.82
C ARG A 942 -22.80 34.48 13.16
N ALA A 943 -23.45 33.53 12.50
CA ALA A 943 -24.70 33.80 11.80
C ALA A 943 -25.83 34.07 12.80
N ALA A 944 -26.60 35.12 12.55
CA ALA A 944 -27.70 35.59 13.38
C ALA A 944 -28.81 36.21 12.50
N ALA A 945 -29.94 36.60 13.09
CA ALA A 945 -31.05 37.17 12.33
C ALA A 945 -30.70 38.52 11.66
N ASP A 946 -29.75 39.26 12.25
CA ASP A 946 -29.27 40.55 11.78
C ASP A 946 -28.11 40.46 10.78
N GLY A 947 -27.43 39.32 10.65
CA GLY A 947 -26.33 39.18 9.69
C GLY A 947 -25.44 37.93 9.86
N ILE A 948 -24.28 37.98 9.21
CA ILE A 948 -23.23 36.95 9.28
C ILE A 948 -21.85 37.59 9.17
N GLY A 949 -20.83 36.93 9.73
CA GLY A 949 -19.43 37.33 9.66
C GLY A 949 -18.86 37.72 11.03
N PHE A 950 -17.55 37.88 11.10
CA PHE A 950 -16.84 38.18 12.34
C PHE A 950 -16.37 39.63 12.33
N ASP A 951 -16.91 40.48 13.22
CA ASP A 951 -16.39 41.84 13.40
C ASP A 951 -15.00 41.82 14.05
N ARG A 952 -13.98 42.07 13.23
CA ARG A 952 -12.58 42.22 13.64
C ARG A 952 -12.07 43.66 13.49
N THR A 953 -12.99 44.60 13.28
CA THR A 953 -12.69 46.03 13.28
C THR A 953 -12.58 46.56 14.71
N LYS A 954 -12.42 47.88 14.88
CA LYS A 954 -12.34 48.55 16.18
C LYS A 954 -13.56 48.33 17.09
N THR A 955 -14.72 48.01 16.51
CA THR A 955 -15.96 47.77 17.27
C THR A 955 -16.11 46.32 17.75
N GLY A 956 -15.32 45.39 17.18
CA GLY A 956 -15.32 43.97 17.53
C GLY A 956 -14.03 43.54 18.23
N SER A 957 -13.36 42.49 17.72
CA SER A 957 -12.12 41.97 18.33
C SER A 957 -10.89 42.88 18.14
N ASN A 958 -11.00 43.85 17.23
CA ASN A 958 -9.91 44.74 16.81
C ASN A 958 -8.66 44.01 16.29
N ALA A 959 -8.81 42.79 15.76
CA ALA A 959 -7.69 42.05 15.17
C ALA A 959 -7.09 42.78 13.96
N LEU A 960 -7.89 43.57 13.22
CA LEU A 960 -7.39 44.34 12.08
C LEU A 960 -6.27 45.32 12.47
N ALA A 961 -6.23 45.79 13.72
CA ALA A 961 -5.17 46.66 14.23
C ALA A 961 -3.77 46.00 14.26
N GLN A 962 -3.67 44.69 14.04
CA GLN A 962 -2.41 43.97 13.91
C GLN A 962 -1.69 44.22 12.57
N TYR A 963 -2.41 44.73 11.56
CA TYR A 963 -1.86 45.06 10.25
C TYR A 963 -1.43 46.53 10.13
N ALA A 964 -0.67 46.87 9.09
CA ALA A 964 -0.32 48.26 8.77
C ALA A 964 -1.57 49.12 8.44
N PRO A 965 -1.53 50.45 8.68
CA PRO A 965 -2.68 51.35 8.46
C PRO A 965 -3.31 51.25 7.06
N GLU A 966 -2.52 51.01 6.02
CA GLU A 966 -3.00 50.88 4.65
C GLU A 966 -3.86 49.61 4.46
N VAL A 967 -3.47 48.51 5.10
CA VAL A 967 -4.26 47.26 5.11
C VAL A 967 -5.52 47.46 5.94
N GLN A 968 -5.41 48.15 7.09
CA GLN A 968 -6.57 48.53 7.90
C GLN A 968 -7.57 49.37 7.10
N ALA A 969 -7.10 50.31 6.27
CA ALA A 969 -7.96 51.12 5.42
C ALA A 969 -8.64 50.28 4.32
N GLN A 970 -7.92 49.33 3.73
CA GLN A 970 -8.49 48.46 2.69
C GLN A 970 -9.56 47.51 3.22
N TRP A 971 -9.37 46.95 4.41
CA TRP A 971 -10.24 45.92 4.95
C TRP A 971 -11.20 46.43 6.02
N GLY A 972 -11.03 47.65 6.51
CA GLY A 972 -11.78 48.19 7.66
C GLY A 972 -13.10 48.85 7.32
N ASP A 973 -13.39 49.11 6.04
CA ASP A 973 -14.68 49.60 5.56
C ASP A 973 -15.42 48.46 4.82
N PRO A 974 -16.61 48.03 5.30
CA PRO A 974 -17.33 46.93 4.68
C PRO A 974 -17.87 47.23 3.27
N ASP A 975 -17.91 48.50 2.83
CA ASP A 975 -18.36 48.88 1.48
C ASP A 975 -17.21 48.79 0.45
N THR A 976 -15.97 48.96 0.89
CA THR A 976 -14.79 48.89 0.02
C THR A 976 -13.92 47.66 0.26
N CYS A 977 -14.17 46.89 1.33
CA CYS A 977 -13.46 45.66 1.63
C CYS A 977 -13.60 44.66 0.47
N PRO A 978 -12.48 44.09 -0.04
CA PRO A 978 -12.56 43.05 -1.05
C PRO A 978 -13.44 41.89 -0.57
N LEU A 979 -14.42 41.51 -1.40
CA LEU A 979 -15.39 40.47 -1.04
C LEU A 979 -14.78 39.18 -0.49
N PRO A 980 -13.65 38.66 -1.00
CA PRO A 980 -13.04 37.46 -0.44
C PRO A 980 -12.60 37.56 1.03
N TYR A 981 -12.50 38.78 1.58
CA TYR A 981 -12.12 39.05 2.97
C TYR A 981 -13.23 39.72 3.78
N LEU A 982 -14.40 39.95 3.21
CA LEU A 982 -15.47 40.72 3.86
C LEU A 982 -15.89 40.09 5.20
N LEU A 983 -16.25 38.82 5.21
CA LEU A 983 -16.74 38.11 6.40
C LEU A 983 -15.62 37.70 7.37
N TRP A 984 -14.36 37.89 6.99
CA TRP A 984 -13.24 37.82 7.92
C TRP A 984 -13.19 39.01 8.87
N PHE A 985 -13.56 40.20 8.40
CA PHE A 985 -13.39 41.44 9.17
C PHE A 985 -14.69 42.10 9.61
N HIS A 986 -15.82 41.75 8.99
CA HIS A 986 -17.10 42.39 9.23
C HIS A 986 -18.20 41.39 9.56
N HIS A 987 -19.09 41.78 10.47
CA HIS A 987 -20.42 41.22 10.57
C HIS A 987 -21.37 42.07 9.71
N VAL A 988 -21.99 41.46 8.71
CA VAL A 988 -22.71 42.17 7.64
C VAL A 988 -24.16 41.74 7.59
N ALA A 989 -25.07 42.70 7.47
CA ALA A 989 -26.50 42.45 7.36
C ALA A 989 -26.89 41.71 6.08
N TRP A 990 -27.86 40.80 6.18
CA TRP A 990 -28.29 39.94 5.08
C TRP A 990 -28.80 40.71 3.85
N ASP A 991 -29.49 41.82 4.08
CA ASP A 991 -30.07 42.69 3.07
C ASP A 991 -29.11 43.78 2.55
N LYS A 992 -27.90 43.89 3.12
CA LYS A 992 -26.91 44.86 2.69
C LYS A 992 -26.53 44.58 1.23
N LYS A 993 -26.66 45.60 0.37
CA LYS A 993 -26.15 45.54 -1.01
C LYS A 993 -24.63 45.60 -1.02
N LEU A 994 -24.01 44.63 -1.67
CA LEU A 994 -22.58 44.55 -1.90
C LEU A 994 -22.18 45.26 -3.19
N SER A 995 -20.87 45.35 -3.44
CA SER A 995 -20.31 45.97 -4.66
C SER A 995 -20.76 45.28 -5.97
N THR A 996 -21.27 44.05 -5.91
CA THR A 996 -21.88 43.35 -7.05
C THR A 996 -23.32 43.80 -7.36
N GLY A 997 -23.92 44.63 -6.50
CA GLY A 997 -25.32 45.05 -6.58
C GLY A 997 -26.31 44.06 -5.96
N ARG A 998 -25.88 42.83 -5.65
CA ARG A 998 -26.68 41.83 -4.91
C ARG A 998 -26.67 42.13 -3.41
N THR A 999 -27.70 41.69 -2.70
CA THR A 999 -27.64 41.65 -1.22
C THR A 999 -26.60 40.62 -0.77
N LEU A 1000 -26.17 40.66 0.50
CA LEU A 1000 -25.25 39.66 1.04
C LEU A 1000 -25.83 38.24 0.90
N TRP A 1001 -27.11 38.06 1.21
CA TRP A 1001 -27.78 36.77 1.05
C TRP A 1001 -27.79 36.29 -0.41
N ASP A 1002 -28.12 37.18 -1.35
CA ASP A 1002 -28.19 36.84 -2.77
C ASP A 1002 -26.81 36.53 -3.34
N GLU A 1003 -25.78 37.28 -2.94
CA GLU A 1003 -24.40 37.02 -3.32
C GLU A 1003 -23.90 35.70 -2.73
N LEU A 1004 -24.19 35.40 -1.46
CA LEU A 1004 -23.82 34.13 -0.83
C LEU A 1004 -24.44 32.94 -1.58
N CYS A 1005 -25.74 33.02 -1.89
CA CYS A 1005 -26.41 32.02 -2.73
C CYS A 1005 -25.74 31.94 -4.11
N HIS A 1006 -25.53 33.07 -4.78
CA HIS A 1006 -24.89 33.11 -6.09
C HIS A 1006 -23.57 32.35 -6.11
N ARG A 1007 -22.67 32.59 -5.14
CA ARG A 1007 -21.37 31.93 -5.05
C ARG A 1007 -21.48 30.42 -4.85
N TYR A 1008 -22.33 29.97 -3.92
CA TYR A 1008 -22.52 28.54 -3.70
C TYR A 1008 -23.07 27.84 -4.96
N TYR A 1009 -24.07 28.42 -5.63
CA TYR A 1009 -24.61 27.82 -6.85
C TYR A 1009 -23.64 27.87 -8.03
N GLU A 1010 -22.99 29.01 -8.26
CA GLU A 1010 -21.97 29.18 -9.31
C GLU A 1010 -20.81 28.21 -9.09
N GLY A 1011 -20.28 28.11 -7.86
CA GLY A 1011 -19.21 27.17 -7.54
C GLY A 1011 -19.58 25.72 -7.90
N THR A 1012 -20.81 25.29 -7.60
CA THR A 1012 -21.24 23.95 -8.05
C THR A 1012 -21.30 23.85 -9.57
N GLN A 1013 -21.86 24.84 -10.26
CA GLN A 1013 -21.97 24.85 -11.73
C GLN A 1013 -20.60 24.82 -12.39
N SER A 1014 -19.62 25.52 -11.82
CA SER A 1014 -18.23 25.50 -12.30
C SER A 1014 -17.63 24.10 -12.25
N VAL A 1015 -17.93 23.27 -11.24
CA VAL A 1015 -17.48 21.86 -11.23
C VAL A 1015 -18.12 21.07 -12.37
N ALA A 1016 -19.40 21.31 -12.68
CA ALA A 1016 -20.04 20.67 -13.82
C ALA A 1016 -19.42 21.13 -15.15
N GLN A 1017 -18.97 22.38 -15.23
CA GLN A 1017 -18.22 22.87 -16.38
C GLN A 1017 -16.82 22.23 -16.45
N MET A 1018 -16.12 22.10 -15.31
CA MET A 1018 -14.84 21.38 -15.24
C MET A 1018 -14.95 19.95 -15.76
N GLN A 1019 -16.05 19.25 -15.47
CA GLN A 1019 -16.32 17.91 -16.03
C GLN A 1019 -16.42 17.93 -17.56
N LYS A 1020 -17.12 18.93 -18.13
CA LYS A 1020 -17.26 19.08 -19.58
C LYS A 1020 -15.93 19.42 -20.24
N ASP A 1021 -15.20 20.37 -19.67
CA ASP A 1021 -13.91 20.83 -20.19
C ASP A 1021 -12.88 19.70 -20.13
N TRP A 1022 -12.82 18.95 -19.01
CA TRP A 1022 -11.97 17.77 -18.90
C TRP A 1022 -12.33 16.74 -19.98
N ALA A 1023 -13.62 16.49 -20.23
CA ALA A 1023 -14.04 15.55 -21.26
C ALA A 1023 -13.51 15.91 -22.67
N THR A 1024 -13.26 17.19 -22.95
CA THR A 1024 -12.71 17.62 -24.25
C THR A 1024 -11.24 17.25 -24.47
N VAL A 1025 -10.47 17.03 -23.39
CA VAL A 1025 -9.04 16.71 -23.49
C VAL A 1025 -8.74 15.21 -23.54
N LYS A 1026 -9.78 14.37 -23.48
CA LYS A 1026 -9.69 12.89 -23.53
C LYS A 1026 -8.75 12.35 -24.63
N PRO A 1027 -8.75 12.86 -25.88
CA PRO A 1027 -7.88 12.32 -26.92
C PRO A 1027 -6.38 12.52 -26.66
N GLU A 1028 -6.03 13.52 -25.84
CA GLU A 1028 -4.66 14.00 -25.64
C GLU A 1028 -4.06 13.60 -24.29
N VAL A 1029 -4.80 12.85 -23.47
CA VAL A 1029 -4.41 12.42 -22.12
C VAL A 1029 -4.43 10.90 -22.06
N ASP A 1030 -3.53 10.31 -21.27
CA ASP A 1030 -3.52 8.86 -21.02
C ASP A 1030 -4.92 8.37 -20.56
N PRO A 1031 -5.46 7.26 -21.12
CA PRO A 1031 -6.81 6.81 -20.81
C PRO A 1031 -7.08 6.50 -19.33
N GLU A 1032 -6.10 5.97 -18.60
CA GLU A 1032 -6.25 5.63 -17.18
C GLU A 1032 -6.24 6.89 -16.33
N LEU A 1033 -5.29 7.80 -16.60
CA LEU A 1033 -5.23 9.11 -15.95
C LEU A 1033 -6.52 9.91 -16.20
N PHE A 1034 -6.99 9.93 -17.44
CA PHE A 1034 -8.24 10.57 -17.81
C PHE A 1034 -9.42 10.05 -16.99
N ALA A 1035 -9.52 8.72 -16.87
CA ALA A 1035 -10.60 8.07 -16.13
C ALA A 1035 -10.53 8.35 -14.61
N ASP A 1036 -9.34 8.33 -14.01
CA ASP A 1036 -9.14 8.68 -12.60
C ASP A 1036 -9.62 10.12 -12.30
N VAL A 1037 -9.16 11.09 -13.09
CA VAL A 1037 -9.53 12.50 -12.92
C VAL A 1037 -11.02 12.72 -13.18
N ALA A 1038 -11.60 12.06 -14.18
CA ALA A 1038 -13.03 12.13 -14.45
C ALA A 1038 -13.87 11.57 -13.29
N GLY A 1039 -13.44 10.45 -12.69
CA GLY A 1039 -14.06 9.84 -11.52
C GLY A 1039 -14.01 10.77 -10.29
N ARG A 1040 -12.87 11.43 -10.06
CA ARG A 1040 -12.70 12.41 -8.98
C ARG A 1040 -13.52 13.67 -9.19
N LEU A 1041 -13.56 14.22 -10.41
CA LEU A 1041 -14.46 15.34 -10.74
C LEU A 1041 -15.94 14.98 -10.52
N ALA A 1042 -16.34 13.72 -10.75
CA ALA A 1042 -17.68 13.25 -10.41
C ALA A 1042 -17.92 13.18 -8.89
N ALA A 1043 -16.93 12.80 -8.10
CA ALA A 1043 -16.99 12.87 -6.64
C ALA A 1043 -17.08 14.33 -6.16
N GLN A 1044 -16.18 15.19 -6.64
CA GLN A 1044 -16.18 16.63 -6.37
C GLN A 1044 -17.52 17.29 -6.73
N ARG A 1045 -18.18 16.89 -7.82
CA ARG A 1045 -19.52 17.41 -8.16
C ARG A 1045 -20.57 17.03 -7.12
N ARG A 1046 -20.56 15.79 -6.61
CA ARG A 1046 -21.47 15.36 -5.54
C ARG A 1046 -21.18 16.10 -4.24
N GLU A 1047 -19.91 16.27 -3.90
CA GLU A 1047 -19.48 17.01 -2.72
C GLU A 1047 -19.84 18.51 -2.81
N ALA A 1048 -19.65 19.14 -3.97
CA ALA A 1048 -20.00 20.54 -4.18
C ALA A 1048 -21.51 20.78 -3.99
N LEU A 1049 -22.37 19.87 -4.46
CA LEU A 1049 -23.82 19.92 -4.20
C LEU A 1049 -24.11 19.74 -2.71
N TRP A 1050 -23.44 18.81 -2.03
CA TRP A 1050 -23.58 18.61 -0.60
C TRP A 1050 -23.19 19.86 0.21
N TRP A 1051 -22.07 20.49 -0.11
CA TRP A 1051 -21.63 21.75 0.49
C TRP A 1051 -22.61 22.90 0.24
N ARG A 1052 -23.02 23.11 -1.01
CA ARG A 1052 -24.02 24.13 -1.37
C ARG A 1052 -25.30 23.96 -0.57
N ASP A 1053 -25.87 22.77 -0.57
CA ASP A 1053 -27.16 22.51 0.08
C ASP A 1053 -27.04 22.68 1.60
N ALA A 1054 -25.95 22.19 2.20
CA ALA A 1054 -25.70 22.33 3.63
C ALA A 1054 -25.61 23.79 4.06
N CYS A 1055 -24.81 24.59 3.36
CA CYS A 1055 -24.56 25.98 3.73
C CYS A 1055 -25.78 26.87 3.43
N VAL A 1056 -26.38 26.74 2.24
CA VAL A 1056 -27.53 27.57 1.86
C VAL A 1056 -28.73 27.29 2.77
N LEU A 1057 -29.06 26.02 3.04
CA LEU A 1057 -30.20 25.71 3.91
C LEU A 1057 -29.95 26.11 5.36
N TYR A 1058 -28.73 25.93 5.87
CA TYR A 1058 -28.39 26.34 7.23
C TYR A 1058 -28.45 27.86 7.40
N PHE A 1059 -27.82 28.63 6.52
CA PHE A 1059 -27.83 30.09 6.63
C PHE A 1059 -29.22 30.68 6.32
N GLN A 1060 -30.07 29.99 5.55
CA GLN A 1060 -31.47 30.37 5.37
C GLN A 1060 -32.28 30.36 6.68
N GLU A 1061 -31.90 29.52 7.66
CA GLU A 1061 -32.54 29.53 8.98
C GLU A 1061 -32.33 30.86 9.71
N PHE A 1062 -31.30 31.63 9.37
CA PHE A 1062 -30.99 32.93 9.97
C PHE A 1062 -31.48 34.09 9.10
N SER A 1063 -31.17 34.08 7.81
CA SER A 1063 -31.57 35.16 6.90
C SER A 1063 -33.09 35.27 6.72
N LYS A 1064 -33.81 34.13 6.83
CA LYS A 1064 -35.25 34.00 6.52
C LYS A 1064 -35.64 34.48 5.12
N MET A 1065 -34.66 34.65 4.23
CA MET A 1065 -34.86 35.09 2.85
C MET A 1065 -35.01 33.90 1.90
N PRO A 1066 -35.83 34.02 0.84
CA PRO A 1066 -35.92 32.98 -0.17
C PRO A 1066 -34.60 32.85 -0.93
N ILE A 1067 -34.31 31.65 -1.43
CA ILE A 1067 -33.21 31.47 -2.39
C ILE A 1067 -33.57 32.26 -3.66
N PRO A 1068 -32.71 33.16 -4.17
CA PRO A 1068 -33.07 34.04 -5.27
C PRO A 1068 -33.22 33.27 -6.59
N ALA A 1069 -34.17 33.71 -7.43
CA ALA A 1069 -34.32 33.19 -8.78
C ALA A 1069 -33.07 33.53 -9.63
N PRO A 1070 -32.63 32.66 -10.57
CA PRO A 1070 -33.30 31.44 -11.04
C PRO A 1070 -32.86 30.15 -10.30
N TYR A 1071 -32.24 30.24 -9.13
CA TYR A 1071 -31.71 29.06 -8.45
C TYR A 1071 -32.81 28.15 -7.91
N GLN A 1072 -32.66 26.85 -8.18
CA GLN A 1072 -33.59 25.84 -7.69
C GLN A 1072 -33.34 25.56 -6.22
N LYS A 1073 -34.40 25.40 -5.44
CA LYS A 1073 -34.30 24.98 -4.04
C LYS A 1073 -33.64 23.59 -3.94
N PRO A 1074 -32.77 23.33 -2.95
CA PRO A 1074 -32.24 22.00 -2.69
C PRO A 1074 -33.34 20.95 -2.53
N GLU A 1075 -33.09 19.75 -3.05
CA GLU A 1075 -34.06 18.62 -2.99
C GLU A 1075 -34.14 18.01 -1.59
N ARG A 1076 -33.04 18.03 -0.83
CA ARG A 1076 -32.95 17.50 0.53
C ARG A 1076 -33.26 18.58 1.57
N THR A 1077 -33.80 18.16 2.70
CA THR A 1077 -33.94 18.99 3.90
C THR A 1077 -32.62 19.14 4.64
N LEU A 1078 -32.49 20.20 5.46
CA LEU A 1078 -31.28 20.41 6.27
C LEU A 1078 -31.03 19.23 7.23
N GLU A 1079 -32.08 18.65 7.81
CA GLU A 1079 -31.95 17.50 8.71
C GLU A 1079 -31.43 16.24 8.01
N GLU A 1080 -31.84 15.99 6.77
CA GLU A 1080 -31.27 14.89 5.97
C GLU A 1080 -29.78 15.12 5.66
N ILE A 1081 -29.39 16.36 5.36
CA ILE A 1081 -27.99 16.73 5.14
C ILE A 1081 -27.17 16.57 6.41
N LYS A 1082 -27.68 17.00 7.57
CA LYS A 1082 -27.02 16.79 8.87
C LYS A 1082 -26.76 15.31 9.14
N LYS A 1083 -27.71 14.44 8.81
CA LYS A 1083 -27.54 12.97 8.93
C LYS A 1083 -26.44 12.44 8.00
N ILE A 1084 -26.36 12.95 6.76
CA ILE A 1084 -25.27 12.60 5.83
C ILE A 1084 -23.92 13.03 6.42
N THR A 1085 -23.80 14.28 6.88
CA THR A 1085 -22.56 14.76 7.54
C THR A 1085 -22.20 13.90 8.75
N ALA A 1086 -23.17 13.58 9.62
CA ALA A 1086 -22.93 12.72 10.77
C ALA A 1086 -22.41 11.33 10.38
N THR A 1087 -22.90 10.77 9.26
CA THR A 1087 -22.44 9.47 8.73
C THR A 1087 -20.96 9.50 8.36
N TYR A 1088 -20.50 10.58 7.71
CA TYR A 1088 -19.09 10.75 7.38
C TYR A 1088 -18.20 11.00 8.62
N GLN A 1089 -18.77 11.50 9.73
CA GLN A 1089 -18.01 11.74 10.97
C GLN A 1089 -17.97 10.51 11.90
N LEU A 1090 -18.58 9.38 11.53
CA LEU A 1090 -18.48 8.15 12.31
C LEU A 1090 -17.02 7.66 12.31
N ARG A 1091 -16.51 7.35 13.50
CA ARG A 1091 -15.15 6.84 13.72
C ARG A 1091 -15.08 5.33 13.61
#